data_AF-A0A5E3X097-F1
#
_entry.id   AF-A0A5E3X097-F1
#
_cell.length_a   1.000
_cell.length_b   1.000
_cell.length_c   1.000
_cell.angle_alpha   90.00
_cell.angle_beta   90.00
_cell.angle_gamma   90.00
#
_symmetry.space_group_name_H-M   'P 1'
#
loop_
_entity.id
_entity.type
_entity.pdbx_description
1 polymer ?
#
loop_
_entity_poly.entity_id
_entity_poly.type
_entity_poly.pdbx_seq_one_letter_code
_entity_poly.pdbx_strand_id
1 'polypeptide(L)'
;MSLILTTDWPAPEASEELSGVYRHPFHDRSDYTEDECEDQPVSANERNMCALSAVLRSKPQWWTKYTDPDIRARWKSEAVGAPVPYGKIPLKEEEVEYVLDELTHYAAMRDPVTGIEASVAARIWQSDSLVDEDLRNELLDCVTKLEGVPDELKDWHPRANGQVLDLVHPSLYPGVYGHTAVQPYSLLQGTRDVPRPQYTIDPATIVVPDSYGSHRLSSEFPAMISASFISPRFQWLPTDFVISEDGASAHVLGYINNLEPRVHASSYPVLERLVARFVPLWERVLGETAAGYLPPMRTEGGYKKDHLREWTEEELETGEEPPFVITLPSVEGPFTAHPPPPTVDLRGKTLQVIVKLANIHLTPDAPEYPGGSWHVEGMINEAIVSTGIYYYDEDNVTESRLAYRASVNAPSVGQHDVSGARATYGLARDDPLMQTLGAVVTKAGRSIAFPNIYQHQVQPFALADTSRPGHRKILALFLVDPSLEHPRPSTTFVPPQQREWMYTTIRSLSTSSDSRLSRLPLELLDAIVENIDGLMDRAEAEELRLELMDERTKMTDNNLEEMFEVPFNISLISFAAGIYIDIKANKAKPDFITERRLARRAQTYESRVALPSRPNTPFQGTWSSSPTLSVEPCQSSQYSYASFDTA
;
A
#
# COMPACT_ATOMS: atom_id res chain seq x y z
N MET A 1 -22.72 25.17 20.09
CA MET A 1 -23.24 24.06 19.27
C MET A 1 -22.03 23.28 18.79
N SER A 2 -21.93 22.00 19.15
CA SER A 2 -20.98 21.09 18.52
C SER A 2 -21.27 21.05 17.02
N LEU A 3 -20.23 21.01 16.20
CA LEU A 3 -20.37 20.70 14.78
C LEU A 3 -20.35 19.18 14.63
N ILE A 4 -20.97 18.67 13.58
CA ILE A 4 -20.96 17.24 13.27
C ILE A 4 -20.00 17.05 12.10
N LEU A 5 -19.18 16.01 12.15
CA LEU A 5 -18.27 15.63 11.08
C LEU A 5 -19.11 15.28 9.84
N THR A 6 -18.86 15.95 8.73
CA THR A 6 -19.50 15.67 7.44
C THR A 6 -18.44 15.30 6.42
N THR A 7 -18.87 14.83 5.25
CA THR A 7 -17.98 14.62 4.10
C THR A 7 -17.27 15.91 3.66
N ASP A 8 -17.90 17.07 3.89
CA ASP A 8 -17.45 18.39 3.42
C ASP A 8 -16.59 19.13 4.46
N TRP A 9 -15.92 18.40 5.34
CA TRP A 9 -15.21 18.98 6.48
C TRP A 9 -13.69 18.97 6.29
N PRO A 10 -12.93 20.04 6.65
CA PRO A 10 -13.36 21.36 7.15
C PRO A 10 -13.57 22.38 6.02
N ALA A 11 -14.81 22.53 5.52
CA ALA A 11 -15.22 23.28 4.32
C ALA A 11 -15.16 22.44 3.02
N PRO A 12 -16.09 22.67 2.05
CA PRO A 12 -16.18 21.88 0.83
C PRO A 12 -14.87 21.79 0.04
N GLU A 13 -14.05 22.84 0.09
CA GLU A 13 -12.77 22.91 -0.62
C GLU A 13 -11.69 22.01 0.04
N ALA A 14 -11.81 21.70 1.33
CA ALA A 14 -10.83 20.91 2.09
C ALA A 14 -10.92 19.39 1.88
N SER A 15 -12.07 18.91 1.40
CA SER A 15 -12.29 17.50 1.08
C SER A 15 -11.87 17.11 -0.34
N GLU A 16 -11.72 18.09 -1.23
CA GLU A 16 -11.60 17.85 -2.69
C GLU A 16 -10.16 17.80 -3.23
N GLU A 17 -9.13 18.07 -2.43
CA GLU A 17 -7.75 18.16 -2.92
C GLU A 17 -6.80 17.21 -2.18
N LEU A 18 -6.24 16.24 -2.90
CA LEU A 18 -4.92 15.71 -2.57
C LEU A 18 -3.91 16.84 -2.82
N SER A 19 -2.84 16.92 -2.03
CA SER A 19 -1.83 17.98 -2.23
C SER A 19 -1.20 17.99 -3.63
N GLY A 20 -1.26 16.84 -4.34
CA GLY A 20 -0.51 16.57 -5.57
C GLY A 20 0.99 16.43 -5.36
N VAL A 21 1.49 16.65 -4.14
CA VAL A 21 2.91 16.60 -3.80
C VAL A 21 3.40 15.15 -3.67
N TYR A 22 2.60 14.31 -3.02
CA TYR A 22 2.88 12.89 -2.87
C TYR A 22 1.84 12.07 -3.62
N ARG A 23 2.30 11.03 -4.31
CA ARG A 23 1.42 10.14 -5.06
C ARG A 23 0.54 9.32 -4.10
N HIS A 24 -0.71 9.11 -4.50
CA HIS A 24 -1.69 8.32 -3.77
C HIS A 24 -2.06 7.05 -4.54
N PRO A 25 -2.33 5.91 -3.88
CA PRO A 25 -2.64 4.63 -4.55
C PRO A 25 -3.95 4.56 -5.35
N PHE A 26 -4.75 5.63 -5.37
CA PHE A 26 -6.12 5.65 -5.89
C PHE A 26 -6.30 6.53 -7.14
N HIS A 27 -5.20 6.86 -7.81
CA HIS A 27 -5.24 7.69 -9.01
C HIS A 27 -5.48 6.84 -10.26
N ASP A 28 -6.47 7.21 -11.07
CA ASP A 28 -6.95 6.45 -12.23
C ASP A 28 -5.87 6.22 -13.32
N ARG A 29 -6.00 5.11 -14.04
CA ARG A 29 -5.29 4.77 -15.29
C ARG A 29 -6.11 5.14 -16.55
N SER A 30 -7.34 5.65 -16.39
CA SER A 30 -8.35 5.66 -17.46
C SER A 30 -8.22 6.76 -18.51
N ASP A 31 -7.21 7.63 -18.45
CA ASP A 31 -6.87 8.41 -19.63
C ASP A 31 -6.19 7.49 -20.64
N TYR A 32 -7.03 6.89 -21.50
CA TYR A 32 -6.68 6.23 -22.77
C TYR A 32 -5.90 7.14 -23.75
N THR A 33 -5.44 8.30 -23.27
CA THR A 33 -4.56 9.26 -23.91
C THR A 33 -3.45 9.66 -22.92
N GLU A 34 -2.29 9.02 -23.07
CA GLU A 34 -0.96 9.52 -22.65
C GLU A 34 -0.54 9.51 -21.16
N ASP A 35 -1.41 9.24 -20.18
CA ASP A 35 -0.95 9.15 -18.77
C ASP A 35 -0.50 7.73 -18.39
N GLU A 36 0.71 7.41 -18.84
CA GLU A 36 1.51 6.26 -18.42
C GLU A 36 1.75 6.26 -16.89
N CYS A 37 1.57 5.12 -16.21
CA CYS A 37 2.02 4.92 -14.83
C CYS A 37 3.53 5.20 -14.75
N GLU A 38 4.01 5.82 -13.67
CA GLU A 38 5.43 6.10 -13.49
C GLU A 38 6.31 4.83 -13.59
N ASP A 39 5.79 3.71 -13.09
CA ASP A 39 6.50 2.44 -13.06
C ASP A 39 6.43 1.74 -14.43
N GLN A 40 7.55 1.73 -15.14
CA GLN A 40 7.73 0.96 -16.38
C GLN A 40 8.00 -0.52 -16.07
N PRO A 41 7.56 -1.46 -16.92
CA PRO A 41 7.84 -2.88 -16.72
C PRO A 41 9.33 -3.15 -16.85
N VAL A 42 9.89 -3.84 -15.86
CA VAL A 42 11.32 -4.10 -15.75
C VAL A 42 11.66 -5.51 -16.20
N SER A 43 12.78 -5.66 -16.93
CA SER A 43 13.24 -6.96 -17.44
C SER A 43 13.60 -7.94 -16.31
N ALA A 44 13.51 -9.24 -16.60
CA ALA A 44 13.70 -10.30 -15.62
C ALA A 44 15.11 -10.27 -15.02
N ASN A 45 16.13 -10.02 -15.84
CA ASN A 45 17.51 -9.91 -15.35
C ASN A 45 17.74 -8.64 -14.51
N GLU A 46 17.21 -7.48 -14.89
CA GLU A 46 17.25 -6.28 -14.03
C GLU A 46 16.59 -6.55 -12.66
N ARG A 47 15.40 -7.17 -12.65
CA ARG A 47 14.71 -7.55 -11.41
C ARG A 47 15.52 -8.58 -10.59
N ASN A 48 16.21 -9.51 -11.25
CA ASN A 48 17.10 -10.47 -10.59
C ASN A 48 18.35 -9.80 -10.01
N MET A 49 18.90 -8.78 -10.67
CA MET A 49 19.98 -7.95 -10.13
C MET A 49 19.52 -7.19 -8.88
N CYS A 50 18.34 -6.56 -8.91
CA CYS A 50 17.70 -5.97 -7.73
C CYS A 50 17.55 -6.97 -6.59
N ALA A 51 17.04 -8.17 -6.89
CA ALA A 51 16.85 -9.23 -5.90
C ALA A 51 18.17 -9.71 -5.30
N LEU A 52 19.21 -9.91 -6.13
CA LEU A 52 20.55 -10.26 -5.65
C LEU A 52 21.12 -9.17 -4.74
N SER A 53 21.01 -7.91 -5.13
CA SER A 53 21.41 -6.75 -4.33
C SER A 53 20.73 -6.77 -2.96
N ALA A 54 19.40 -6.93 -2.93
CA ALA A 54 18.62 -7.02 -1.71
C ALA A 54 19.03 -8.22 -0.83
N VAL A 55 19.28 -9.40 -1.42
CA VAL A 55 19.76 -10.59 -0.70
C VAL A 55 21.12 -10.34 -0.07
N LEU A 56 22.06 -9.74 -0.80
CA LEU A 56 23.39 -9.41 -0.26
C LEU A 56 23.28 -8.39 0.88
N ARG A 57 22.44 -7.36 0.72
CA ARG A 57 22.16 -6.33 1.74
C ARG A 57 21.36 -6.85 2.94
N SER A 58 20.70 -8.00 2.82
CA SER A 58 20.04 -8.64 3.96
C SER A 58 21.01 -9.35 4.91
N LYS A 59 22.26 -9.62 4.47
CA LYS A 59 23.26 -10.30 5.29
C LYS A 59 23.72 -9.39 6.44
N PRO A 60 23.95 -9.92 7.66
CA PRO A 60 24.43 -9.11 8.78
C PRO A 60 25.76 -8.41 8.44
N GLN A 61 25.85 -7.10 8.70
CA GLN A 61 27.05 -6.29 8.45
C GLN A 61 27.55 -6.33 6.99
N TRP A 62 26.63 -6.46 6.03
CA TRP A 62 26.99 -6.51 4.61
C TRP A 62 27.83 -5.30 4.17
N TRP A 63 27.56 -4.11 4.72
CA TRP A 63 28.27 -2.85 4.41
C TRP A 63 29.73 -2.85 4.87
N THR A 64 30.16 -3.79 5.71
CA THR A 64 31.58 -4.01 6.01
C THR A 64 32.11 -5.17 5.18
N LYS A 65 31.33 -6.26 5.11
CA LYS A 65 31.71 -7.51 4.45
C LYS A 65 31.92 -7.36 2.94
N TYR A 66 31.21 -6.45 2.27
CA TYR A 66 31.37 -6.24 0.83
C TYR A 66 32.75 -5.70 0.45
N THR A 67 33.51 -5.14 1.41
CA THR A 67 34.87 -4.63 1.17
C THR A 67 35.95 -5.71 1.22
N ASP A 68 35.63 -6.89 1.76
CA ASP A 68 36.54 -8.02 1.87
C ASP A 68 36.60 -8.78 0.52
N PRO A 69 37.77 -8.86 -0.13
CA PRO A 69 37.92 -9.51 -1.43
C PRO A 69 37.53 -10.99 -1.43
N ASP A 70 37.80 -11.73 -0.35
CA ASP A 70 37.49 -13.16 -0.24
C ASP A 70 35.98 -13.37 -0.08
N ILE A 71 35.32 -12.49 0.68
CA ILE A 71 33.86 -12.51 0.81
C ILE A 71 33.20 -12.15 -0.53
N ARG A 72 33.68 -11.12 -1.23
CA ARG A 72 33.18 -10.75 -2.56
C ARG A 72 33.33 -11.90 -3.55
N ALA A 73 34.51 -12.54 -3.59
CA ALA A 73 34.77 -13.66 -4.48
C ALA A 73 33.82 -14.84 -4.19
N ARG A 74 33.56 -15.12 -2.91
CA ARG A 74 32.58 -16.13 -2.51
C ARG A 74 31.17 -15.76 -2.94
N TRP A 75 30.69 -14.53 -2.65
CA TRP A 75 29.36 -14.09 -3.08
C TRP A 75 29.18 -14.14 -4.59
N LYS A 76 30.22 -13.77 -5.35
CA LYS A 76 30.23 -13.91 -6.82
C LYS A 76 30.03 -15.38 -7.21
N SER A 77 30.83 -16.29 -6.64
CA SER A 77 30.74 -17.73 -6.96
C SER A 77 29.40 -18.36 -6.57
N GLU A 78 28.75 -17.86 -5.51
CA GLU A 78 27.43 -18.31 -5.08
C GLU A 78 26.31 -17.79 -5.99
N ALA A 79 26.47 -16.61 -6.59
CA ALA A 79 25.45 -15.96 -7.40
C ALA A 79 25.48 -16.38 -8.89
N VAL A 80 26.67 -16.62 -9.45
CA VAL A 80 26.81 -17.00 -10.87
C VAL A 80 26.18 -18.39 -11.09
N GLY A 81 25.18 -18.46 -11.97
CA GLY A 81 24.45 -19.69 -12.28
C GLY A 81 23.46 -20.14 -11.19
N ALA A 82 23.25 -19.34 -10.15
CA ALA A 82 22.23 -19.61 -9.14
C ALA A 82 20.81 -19.52 -9.74
N PRO A 83 19.84 -20.26 -9.17
CA PRO A 83 18.44 -20.05 -9.49
C PRO A 83 18.01 -18.62 -9.22
N VAL A 84 17.22 -18.06 -10.13
CA VAL A 84 16.74 -16.68 -10.05
C VAL A 84 15.22 -16.64 -9.79
N PRO A 85 14.73 -15.62 -9.06
CA PRO A 85 13.30 -15.50 -8.76
C PRO A 85 12.43 -15.11 -9.96
N TYR A 86 13.00 -14.40 -10.95
CA TYR A 86 12.25 -13.88 -12.10
C TYR A 86 12.75 -14.48 -13.41
N GLY A 87 11.88 -15.18 -14.13
CA GLY A 87 12.23 -15.85 -15.38
C GLY A 87 13.04 -17.13 -15.19
N LYS A 88 13.68 -17.59 -16.27
CA LYS A 88 14.46 -18.85 -16.29
C LYS A 88 15.92 -18.66 -16.70
N ILE A 89 16.32 -17.44 -17.03
CA ILE A 89 17.67 -17.12 -17.52
C ILE A 89 18.49 -16.65 -16.30
N PRO A 90 19.54 -17.40 -15.89
CA PRO A 90 20.40 -17.00 -14.78
C PRO A 90 21.16 -15.70 -15.07
N LEU A 91 21.60 -15.02 -14.02
CA LEU A 91 22.44 -13.84 -14.15
C LEU A 91 23.81 -14.21 -14.77
N LYS A 92 24.27 -13.34 -15.68
CA LYS A 92 25.61 -13.39 -16.27
C LYS A 92 26.65 -12.93 -15.25
N GLU A 93 27.90 -13.30 -15.48
CA GLU A 93 29.02 -12.92 -14.59
C GLU A 93 29.17 -11.40 -14.46
N GLU A 94 29.06 -10.67 -15.58
CA GLU A 94 29.08 -9.20 -15.64
C GLU A 94 27.93 -8.55 -14.85
N GLU A 95 26.74 -9.16 -14.84
CA GLU A 95 25.60 -8.67 -14.06
C GLU A 95 25.82 -8.87 -12.56
N VAL A 96 26.40 -10.01 -12.17
CA VAL A 96 26.77 -10.27 -10.77
C VAL A 96 27.87 -9.31 -10.30
N GLU A 97 28.88 -9.06 -11.14
CA GLU A 97 29.94 -8.08 -10.84
C GLU A 97 29.37 -6.68 -10.64
N TYR A 98 28.47 -6.24 -11.53
CA TYR A 98 27.77 -4.96 -11.39
C TYR A 98 27.07 -4.86 -10.03
N VAL A 99 26.31 -5.90 -9.64
CA VAL A 99 25.60 -5.93 -8.35
C VAL A 99 26.56 -5.91 -7.16
N LEU A 100 27.74 -6.50 -7.28
CA LEU A 100 28.75 -6.45 -6.21
C LEU A 100 29.38 -5.06 -6.10
N ASP A 101 29.58 -4.38 -7.22
CA ASP A 101 30.16 -3.03 -7.25
C ASP A 101 29.17 -1.98 -6.72
N GLU A 102 27.87 -2.07 -7.05
CA GLU A 102 26.85 -1.12 -6.55
C GLU A 102 26.68 -1.14 -5.02
N LEU A 103 27.10 -2.22 -4.34
CA LEU A 103 27.05 -2.29 -2.87
C LEU A 103 27.80 -1.12 -2.23
N THR A 104 28.83 -0.58 -2.88
CA THR A 104 29.53 0.60 -2.38
C THR A 104 28.64 1.83 -2.31
N HIS A 105 27.69 1.97 -3.24
CA HIS A 105 26.75 3.09 -3.29
C HIS A 105 25.69 2.94 -2.19
N TYR A 106 25.12 1.75 -2.04
CA TYR A 106 24.19 1.49 -0.92
C TYR A 106 24.86 1.64 0.44
N ALA A 107 26.14 1.27 0.57
CA ALA A 107 26.87 1.40 1.83
C ALA A 107 27.08 2.89 2.20
N ALA A 108 27.27 3.75 1.19
CA ALA A 108 27.36 5.19 1.37
C ALA A 108 26.01 5.86 1.72
N MET A 109 24.88 5.30 1.28
CA MET A 109 23.54 5.78 1.62
C MET A 109 23.08 5.38 3.03
N ARG A 110 23.74 4.38 3.63
CA ARG A 110 23.40 3.92 4.99
C ARG A 110 23.73 4.98 6.02
N ASP A 111 22.80 5.25 6.92
CA ASP A 111 23.02 6.09 8.08
C ASP A 111 23.65 5.26 9.22
N PRO A 112 24.90 5.54 9.63
CA PRO A 112 25.56 4.77 10.67
C PRO A 112 24.99 5.01 12.07
N VAL A 113 24.33 6.14 12.32
CA VAL A 113 23.80 6.52 13.64
C VAL A 113 22.46 5.85 13.88
N THR A 114 21.54 5.95 12.91
CA THR A 114 20.19 5.40 13.03
C THR A 114 20.09 3.96 12.51
N GLY A 115 21.08 3.51 11.74
CA GLY A 115 21.08 2.22 11.05
C GLY A 115 20.15 2.17 9.84
N ILE A 116 19.56 3.30 9.42
CA ILE A 116 18.68 3.38 8.27
C ILE A 116 19.43 3.04 6.99
N GLU A 117 18.88 2.12 6.21
CA GLU A 117 19.40 1.66 4.93
C GLU A 117 18.28 1.36 3.93
N ALA A 118 18.61 1.40 2.64
CA ALA A 118 17.66 1.02 1.59
C ALA A 118 17.28 -0.47 1.73
N SER A 119 16.03 -0.79 1.44
CA SER A 119 15.48 -2.14 1.56
C SER A 119 15.40 -2.83 0.19
N VAL A 120 14.40 -3.69 -0.02
CA VAL A 120 14.31 -4.60 -1.18
C VAL A 120 14.03 -3.91 -2.51
N ALA A 121 13.46 -2.71 -2.49
CA ALA A 121 13.13 -1.92 -3.67
C ALA A 121 13.27 -0.41 -3.37
N ALA A 122 13.20 0.41 -4.43
CA ALA A 122 13.18 1.87 -4.31
C ALA A 122 12.06 2.33 -3.35
N ARG A 123 12.24 3.47 -2.68
CA ARG A 123 11.28 4.06 -1.72
C ARG A 123 10.98 3.21 -0.48
N ILE A 124 11.57 2.03 -0.34
CA ILE A 124 11.42 1.18 0.85
C ILE A 124 12.69 1.29 1.68
N TRP A 125 12.57 1.81 2.89
CA TRP A 125 13.67 1.99 3.83
C TRP A 125 13.45 1.14 5.07
N GLN A 126 14.55 0.69 5.67
CA GLN A 126 14.49 -0.13 6.88
C GLN A 126 15.59 0.25 7.86
N SER A 127 15.44 -0.15 9.12
CA SER A 127 16.50 -0.15 10.11
C SER A 127 16.25 -1.24 11.14
N ASP A 128 17.33 -1.91 11.58
CA ASP A 128 17.29 -2.90 12.66
C ASP A 128 17.71 -2.30 14.03
N SER A 129 18.02 -1.00 14.08
CA SER A 129 18.54 -0.32 15.28
C SER A 129 17.90 1.04 15.53
N LEU A 130 16.79 1.33 14.86
CA LEU A 130 16.10 2.62 14.97
C LEU A 130 15.46 2.82 16.35
N VAL A 131 14.96 1.72 16.91
CA VAL A 131 14.39 1.65 18.25
C VAL A 131 15.37 0.87 19.12
N ASP A 132 15.91 1.53 20.13
CA ASP A 132 16.79 0.92 21.12
C ASP A 132 16.02 -0.04 22.05
N GLU A 133 16.75 -0.97 22.71
CA GLU A 133 16.13 -1.97 23.58
C GLU A 133 15.39 -1.36 24.77
N ASP A 134 15.82 -0.20 25.28
CA ASP A 134 15.13 0.46 26.39
C ASP A 134 13.74 0.93 25.94
N LEU A 135 13.65 1.65 24.81
CA LEU A 135 12.37 2.07 24.24
C LEU A 135 11.49 0.88 23.83
N ARG A 136 12.08 -0.21 23.34
CA ARG A 136 11.38 -1.46 23.04
C ARG A 136 10.77 -2.08 24.30
N ASN A 137 11.53 -2.14 25.40
CA ASN A 137 11.04 -2.67 26.67
C ASN A 137 9.92 -1.81 27.26
N GLU A 138 10.04 -0.48 27.16
CA GLU A 138 8.96 0.43 27.58
C GLU A 138 7.68 0.23 26.75
N LEU A 139 7.81 -0.06 25.44
CA LEU A 139 6.66 -0.43 24.60
C LEU A 139 6.05 -1.77 25.04
N LEU A 140 6.86 -2.78 25.33
CA LEU A 140 6.39 -4.08 25.84
C LEU A 140 5.63 -3.94 27.17
N ASP A 141 6.10 -3.10 28.09
CA ASP A 141 5.41 -2.81 29.35
C ASP A 141 4.05 -2.15 29.11
N CYS A 142 3.97 -1.24 28.14
CA CYS A 142 2.72 -0.59 27.76
C CYS A 142 1.74 -1.58 27.11
N VAL A 143 2.23 -2.42 26.21
CA VAL A 143 1.46 -3.45 25.50
C VAL A 143 0.95 -4.53 26.46
N THR A 144 1.74 -4.92 27.47
CA THR A 144 1.33 -5.92 28.46
C THR A 144 0.03 -5.49 29.19
N LYS A 145 -0.16 -4.19 29.42
CA LYS A 145 -1.41 -3.65 30.01
C LYS A 145 -2.60 -3.77 29.04
N LEU A 146 -2.37 -3.61 27.74
CA LEU A 146 -3.40 -3.75 26.71
C LEU A 146 -3.78 -5.22 26.48
N GLU A 147 -2.81 -6.13 26.57
CA GLU A 147 -3.03 -7.58 26.46
C GLU A 147 -3.70 -8.17 27.71
N GLY A 148 -3.41 -7.60 28.89
CA GLY A 148 -3.86 -8.06 30.20
C GLY A 148 -5.30 -7.74 30.57
N VAL A 149 -6.19 -7.59 29.58
CA VAL A 149 -7.64 -7.42 29.80
C VAL A 149 -8.35 -8.78 29.90
N PRO A 150 -9.52 -8.88 30.57
CA PRO A 150 -10.37 -10.07 30.53
C PRO A 150 -10.63 -10.55 29.10
N ASP A 151 -10.77 -11.87 28.90
CA ASP A 151 -10.89 -12.46 27.57
C ASP A 151 -12.10 -11.92 26.79
N GLU A 152 -13.21 -11.63 27.48
CA GLU A 152 -14.40 -11.00 26.91
C GLU A 152 -14.18 -9.56 26.44
N LEU A 153 -13.11 -8.89 26.88
CA LEU A 153 -12.74 -7.54 26.46
C LEU A 153 -11.64 -7.53 25.39
N LYS A 154 -11.02 -8.68 25.08
CA LYS A 154 -10.02 -8.78 24.01
C LYS A 154 -10.68 -8.53 22.66
N ASP A 155 -10.10 -7.61 21.89
CA ASP A 155 -10.59 -7.26 20.57
C ASP A 155 -9.95 -8.15 19.50
N TRP A 156 -10.53 -9.32 19.27
CA TRP A 156 -10.09 -10.20 18.19
C TRP A 156 -10.59 -9.66 16.85
N HIS A 157 -9.67 -9.49 15.90
CA HIS A 157 -9.98 -8.96 14.58
C HIS A 157 -11.07 -9.80 13.91
N PRO A 158 -12.16 -9.19 13.42
CA PRO A 158 -13.21 -9.93 12.75
C PRO A 158 -12.67 -10.70 11.55
N ARG A 159 -13.17 -11.92 11.31
CA ARG A 159 -12.81 -12.77 10.16
C ARG A 159 -11.33 -13.21 10.12
N ALA A 160 -10.60 -13.10 11.23
CA ALA A 160 -9.19 -13.52 11.33
C ALA A 160 -8.99 -14.82 12.14
N ASN A 161 -10.02 -15.68 12.24
CA ASN A 161 -9.97 -16.99 12.91
C ASN A 161 -9.43 -16.96 14.36
N GLY A 162 -9.57 -15.85 15.08
CA GLY A 162 -9.04 -15.71 16.44
C GLY A 162 -7.50 -15.72 16.52
N GLN A 163 -6.81 -15.38 15.42
CA GLN A 163 -5.35 -15.31 15.38
C GLN A 163 -4.81 -13.88 15.41
N VAL A 164 -5.63 -12.86 15.12
CA VAL A 164 -5.21 -11.45 15.11
C VAL A 164 -5.89 -10.71 16.26
N LEU A 165 -5.10 -10.23 17.21
CA LEU A 165 -5.54 -9.43 18.35
C LEU A 165 -5.23 -7.96 18.09
N ASP A 166 -6.27 -7.15 18.00
CA ASP A 166 -6.19 -5.71 17.85
C ASP A 166 -6.06 -5.06 19.24
N LEU A 167 -4.92 -4.41 19.51
CA LEU A 167 -4.73 -3.67 20.77
C LEU A 167 -5.13 -2.21 20.62
N VAL A 168 -4.79 -1.62 19.49
CA VAL A 168 -5.22 -0.30 19.04
C VAL A 168 -5.49 -0.43 17.55
N HIS A 169 -6.74 -0.25 17.12
CA HIS A 169 -7.10 -0.38 15.71
C HIS A 169 -7.93 0.81 15.24
N PRO A 170 -7.57 1.46 14.12
CA PRO A 170 -8.23 2.68 13.69
C PRO A 170 -9.67 2.49 13.21
N SER A 171 -10.06 1.24 12.93
CA SER A 171 -11.44 0.89 12.56
C SER A 171 -12.38 0.70 13.76
N LEU A 172 -11.88 0.70 15.00
CA LEU A 172 -12.74 0.75 16.18
C LEU A 172 -12.87 2.20 16.64
N TYR A 173 -14.11 2.66 16.85
CA TYR A 173 -14.44 4.09 17.03
C TYR A 173 -13.93 5.01 15.89
N PRO A 174 -14.20 4.69 14.60
CA PRO A 174 -13.84 5.58 13.50
C PRO A 174 -14.65 6.88 13.57
N GLY A 175 -14.24 7.89 12.81
CA GLY A 175 -15.13 9.02 12.51
C GLY A 175 -16.28 8.53 11.62
N VAL A 176 -17.51 8.88 11.96
CA VAL A 176 -18.73 8.56 11.21
C VAL A 176 -19.40 9.86 10.77
N TYR A 177 -19.48 10.05 9.46
CA TYR A 177 -20.10 11.24 8.89
C TYR A 177 -21.58 11.34 9.28
N GLY A 178 -22.00 12.53 9.71
CA GLY A 178 -23.35 12.78 10.22
C GLY A 178 -23.58 12.35 11.67
N HIS A 179 -22.59 11.74 12.35
CA HIS A 179 -22.73 11.27 13.73
C HIS A 179 -21.62 11.78 14.66
N THR A 180 -20.35 11.72 14.23
CA THR A 180 -19.20 12.11 15.07
C THR A 180 -19.22 13.61 15.36
N ALA A 181 -19.16 13.97 16.64
CA ALA A 181 -19.06 15.37 17.05
C ALA A 181 -17.65 15.92 16.80
N VAL A 182 -17.55 17.21 16.46
CA VAL A 182 -16.29 17.94 16.24
C VAL A 182 -16.36 19.29 16.94
N GLN A 183 -15.25 19.70 17.55
CA GLN A 183 -15.12 21.02 18.15
C GLN A 183 -14.89 22.10 17.07
N PRO A 184 -15.54 23.27 17.17
CA PRO A 184 -15.32 24.38 16.24
C PRO A 184 -13.86 24.85 16.23
N TYR A 185 -13.28 24.95 15.03
CA TYR A 185 -11.90 25.39 14.79
C TYR A 185 -11.58 26.76 15.44
N SER A 186 -12.57 27.64 15.55
CA SER A 186 -12.44 28.99 16.10
C SER A 186 -12.13 29.06 17.60
N LEU A 187 -12.31 27.96 18.35
CA LEU A 187 -12.06 27.92 19.81
C LEU A 187 -10.64 27.47 20.19
N LEU A 188 -9.82 27.05 19.23
CA LEU A 188 -8.47 26.51 19.46
C LEU A 188 -7.38 27.30 18.73
N GLN A 189 -7.58 28.62 18.55
CA GLN A 189 -6.77 29.53 17.72
C GLN A 189 -5.27 29.17 17.66
N GLY A 190 -4.92 28.61 16.52
CA GLY A 190 -3.62 28.50 15.92
C GLY A 190 -3.89 27.89 14.56
N THR A 191 -3.99 28.72 13.52
CA THR A 191 -3.90 28.20 12.16
C THR A 191 -2.66 27.32 12.13
N ARG A 192 -2.81 26.04 11.79
CA ARG A 192 -1.62 25.27 11.43
C ARG A 192 -1.07 25.96 10.21
N ASP A 193 -0.03 26.76 10.39
CA ASP A 193 0.89 27.00 9.31
C ASP A 193 1.40 25.60 8.96
N VAL A 194 0.91 25.04 7.85
CA VAL A 194 1.44 23.83 7.26
C VAL A 194 2.43 24.32 6.20
N PRO A 195 3.69 24.63 6.57
CA PRO A 195 4.68 24.99 5.57
C PRO A 195 4.86 23.81 4.63
N ARG A 196 4.78 24.07 3.32
CA ARG A 196 5.06 23.08 2.28
C ARG A 196 6.38 22.38 2.58
N PRO A 197 6.49 21.06 2.37
CA PRO A 197 7.73 20.33 2.54
C PRO A 197 8.92 21.05 1.90
N GLN A 198 9.91 21.37 2.73
CA GLN A 198 11.18 21.87 2.24
C GLN A 198 12.03 20.66 1.86
N TYR A 199 12.40 20.59 0.60
CA TYR A 199 13.25 19.52 0.09
C TYR A 199 14.71 19.85 0.35
N THR A 200 15.50 18.86 0.71
CA THR A 200 16.96 19.02 0.81
C THR A 200 17.61 19.23 -0.55
N ILE A 201 16.95 18.77 -1.62
CA ILE A 201 17.31 18.95 -3.01
C ILE A 201 16.04 19.33 -3.77
N ASP A 202 16.07 20.42 -4.55
CA ASP A 202 14.94 20.79 -5.41
C ASP A 202 14.64 19.64 -6.39
N PRO A 203 13.48 18.97 -6.32
CA PRO A 203 13.15 17.86 -7.21
C PRO A 203 13.26 18.23 -8.70
N ALA A 204 13.03 19.50 -9.05
CA ALA A 204 13.15 19.98 -10.43
C ALA A 204 14.59 20.00 -10.95
N THR A 205 15.59 19.92 -10.06
CA THR A 205 17.02 19.93 -10.42
C THR A 205 17.62 18.53 -10.57
N ILE A 206 16.88 17.49 -10.20
CA ILE A 206 17.33 16.11 -10.34
C ILE A 206 17.24 15.72 -11.81
N VAL A 207 18.40 15.52 -12.44
CA VAL A 207 18.49 14.98 -13.80
C VAL A 207 18.28 13.48 -13.68
N VAL A 208 17.06 13.03 -13.98
CA VAL A 208 16.75 11.61 -14.14
C VAL A 208 17.51 11.09 -15.37
N PRO A 209 18.24 9.97 -15.30
CA PRO A 209 18.86 9.35 -16.47
C PRO A 209 17.77 9.13 -17.53
N ASP A 210 17.98 9.70 -18.72
CA ASP A 210 16.98 9.71 -19.78
C ASP A 210 16.74 8.27 -20.28
N SER A 211 15.58 7.73 -19.97
CA SER A 211 15.05 6.49 -20.56
C SER A 211 13.54 6.66 -20.72
N TYR A 212 13.17 7.52 -21.66
CA TYR A 212 11.81 7.78 -22.15
C TYR A 212 10.87 8.50 -21.18
N GLY A 213 10.92 9.84 -21.18
CA GLY A 213 9.79 10.70 -20.81
C GLY A 213 9.85 11.31 -19.41
N SER A 214 9.68 12.62 -19.33
CA SER A 214 9.70 13.37 -18.07
C SER A 214 8.43 13.14 -17.25
N HIS A 215 8.44 12.16 -16.35
CA HIS A 215 7.40 12.02 -15.33
C HIS A 215 7.72 12.92 -14.14
N ARG A 216 7.29 14.19 -14.20
CA ARG A 216 7.08 14.98 -12.97
C ARG A 216 5.66 14.72 -12.52
N LEU A 217 5.44 14.49 -11.22
CA LEU A 217 4.11 14.61 -10.63
C LEU A 217 3.59 16.01 -10.99
N SER A 218 2.66 16.08 -11.95
CA SER A 218 2.16 17.35 -12.45
C SER A 218 1.29 18.00 -11.37
N SER A 219 1.31 19.32 -11.29
CA SER A 219 0.42 20.10 -10.43
C SER A 219 -1.03 20.13 -10.93
N GLU A 220 -1.37 19.34 -11.95
CA GLU A 220 -2.71 19.22 -12.56
C GLU A 220 -3.42 17.98 -12.00
N PHE A 221 -3.38 17.82 -10.67
CA PHE A 221 -3.89 16.67 -9.92
C PHE A 221 -5.41 16.70 -9.63
N PRO A 222 -6.31 16.82 -10.64
CA PRO A 222 -7.66 16.30 -10.47
C PRO A 222 -8.28 15.66 -11.74
N ALA A 223 -7.62 14.68 -12.36
CA ALA A 223 -8.27 13.87 -13.41
C ALA A 223 -9.01 12.66 -12.80
N MET A 224 -10.25 12.91 -12.36
CA MET A 224 -11.32 11.94 -12.09
C MET A 224 -10.98 10.77 -11.14
N ILE A 225 -10.86 11.06 -9.85
CA ILE A 225 -10.83 10.04 -8.78
C ILE A 225 -12.12 9.20 -8.82
N SER A 226 -11.97 7.86 -8.84
CA SER A 226 -13.12 6.96 -8.71
C SER A 226 -13.80 7.14 -7.35
N ALA A 227 -15.12 7.34 -7.36
CA ALA A 227 -15.91 7.47 -6.13
C ALA A 227 -15.84 6.22 -5.25
N SER A 228 -15.37 5.09 -5.78
CA SER A 228 -15.12 3.85 -5.03
C SER A 228 -13.98 3.95 -4.02
N PHE A 229 -13.10 4.95 -4.14
CA PHE A 229 -11.94 5.17 -3.26
C PHE A 229 -12.13 6.26 -2.20
N ILE A 230 -13.32 6.87 -2.16
CA ILE A 230 -13.73 7.83 -1.12
C ILE A 230 -14.79 7.17 -0.25
N SER A 231 -14.58 7.13 1.06
CA SER A 231 -15.60 6.62 1.96
C SER A 231 -16.77 7.61 2.08
N PRO A 232 -18.02 7.19 1.85
CA PRO A 232 -19.19 8.05 2.06
C PRO A 232 -19.61 8.14 3.53
N ARG A 233 -19.05 7.31 4.42
CA ARG A 233 -19.53 7.18 5.81
C ARG A 233 -18.44 7.23 6.87
N PHE A 234 -17.23 6.77 6.58
CA PHE A 234 -16.22 6.51 7.60
C PHE A 234 -14.90 7.24 7.33
N GLN A 235 -14.20 7.61 8.41
CA GLN A 235 -12.82 8.10 8.35
C GLN A 235 -12.03 7.56 9.52
N TRP A 236 -10.84 7.01 9.28
CA TRP A 236 -9.88 6.82 10.37
C TRP A 236 -9.42 8.16 10.93
N LEU A 237 -9.43 8.29 12.25
CA LEU A 237 -9.05 9.53 12.93
C LEU A 237 -7.54 9.55 13.19
N PRO A 238 -6.75 10.41 12.52
CA PRO A 238 -5.36 10.63 12.89
C PRO A 238 -5.24 11.34 14.25
N THR A 239 -4.06 11.20 14.84
CA THR A 239 -3.61 12.01 15.97
C THR A 239 -2.51 12.95 15.49
N ASP A 240 -2.49 14.17 16.02
CA ASP A 240 -1.50 15.15 15.62
C ASP A 240 -0.26 15.12 16.53
N PHE A 241 0.91 15.18 15.91
CA PHE A 241 2.22 15.17 16.57
C PHE A 241 3.05 16.37 16.10
N VAL A 242 3.46 17.23 17.04
CA VAL A 242 4.41 18.31 16.78
C VAL A 242 5.82 17.77 16.85
N ILE A 243 6.55 17.82 15.74
CA ILE A 243 7.95 17.42 15.66
C ILE A 243 8.83 18.61 16.08
N SER A 244 9.81 18.36 16.95
CA SER A 244 10.74 19.41 17.37
C SER A 244 11.59 19.93 16.20
N GLU A 245 12.12 21.14 16.33
CA GLU A 245 13.00 21.79 15.34
C GLU A 245 14.26 20.98 15.01
N ASP A 246 14.73 20.16 15.95
CA ASP A 246 15.87 19.25 15.75
C ASP A 246 15.46 17.86 15.22
N GLY A 247 14.16 17.57 15.13
CA GLY A 247 13.61 16.27 14.74
C GLY A 247 13.79 15.15 15.77
N ALA A 248 14.32 15.44 16.96
CA ALA A 248 14.68 14.43 17.95
C ALA A 248 13.51 13.98 18.82
N SER A 249 12.42 14.75 18.85
CA SER A 249 11.24 14.47 19.68
C SER A 249 9.94 14.81 18.95
N ALA A 250 8.85 14.19 19.37
CA ALA A 250 7.51 14.50 18.95
C ALA A 250 6.64 14.76 20.19
N HIS A 251 5.65 15.63 20.06
CA HIS A 251 4.67 15.88 21.11
C HIS A 251 3.25 15.69 20.59
N VAL A 252 2.49 14.83 21.25
CA VAL A 252 1.12 14.50 20.89
C VAL A 252 0.15 15.60 21.35
N LEU A 253 -0.74 16.06 20.46
CA LEU A 253 -1.70 17.12 20.77
C LEU A 253 -3.10 16.61 21.17
N GLY A 254 -3.44 15.39 20.74
CA GLY A 254 -4.73 14.75 20.98
C GLY A 254 -4.58 13.38 21.64
N TYR A 255 -5.69 12.68 21.84
CA TYR A 255 -5.63 11.27 22.24
C TYR A 255 -5.29 10.39 21.02
N ILE A 256 -4.84 9.15 21.26
CA ILE A 256 -4.69 8.16 20.19
C ILE A 256 -5.99 7.39 20.13
N ASN A 257 -6.59 7.27 18.94
CA ASN A 257 -7.89 6.61 18.81
C ASN A 257 -7.84 5.21 19.45
N ASN A 258 -8.87 4.89 20.24
CA ASN A 258 -8.98 3.66 21.01
C ASN A 258 -7.90 3.44 22.11
N LEU A 259 -7.13 4.47 22.50
CA LEU A 259 -6.17 4.41 23.60
C LEU A 259 -6.55 5.45 24.68
N GLU A 260 -7.05 5.00 25.83
CA GLU A 260 -7.56 5.92 26.86
C GLU A 260 -6.40 6.70 27.54
N PRO A 261 -6.40 8.04 27.51
CA PRO A 261 -5.25 8.85 27.94
C PRO A 261 -4.84 8.74 29.41
N ARG A 262 -5.76 8.40 30.32
CA ARG A 262 -5.51 8.35 31.78
C ARG A 262 -5.06 6.96 32.23
N VAL A 263 -5.70 5.91 31.72
CA VAL A 263 -5.40 4.50 31.96
C VAL A 263 -4.07 4.14 31.30
N HIS A 264 -3.84 4.64 30.08
CA HIS A 264 -2.64 4.35 29.30
C HIS A 264 -1.70 5.56 29.19
N ALA A 265 -1.71 6.46 30.18
CA ALA A 265 -0.87 7.67 30.19
C ALA A 265 0.62 7.38 29.94
N SER A 266 1.14 6.24 30.43
CA SER A 266 2.52 5.84 30.22
C SER A 266 2.86 5.49 28.77
N SER A 267 1.87 5.13 27.95
CA SER A 267 2.07 4.74 26.55
C SER A 267 2.30 5.95 25.63
N TYR A 268 1.81 7.13 26.00
CA TYR A 268 1.91 8.33 25.15
C TYR A 268 3.36 8.80 24.95
N PRO A 269 4.20 8.96 26.00
CA PRO A 269 5.62 9.29 25.81
C PRO A 269 6.42 8.23 25.03
N VAL A 270 5.99 6.97 25.07
CA VAL A 270 6.59 5.90 24.26
C VAL A 270 6.23 6.09 22.78
N LEU A 271 4.95 6.33 22.49
CA LEU A 271 4.47 6.54 21.12
C LEU A 271 5.00 7.85 20.51
N GLU A 272 5.11 8.92 21.29
CA GLU A 272 5.79 10.16 20.91
C GLU A 272 7.24 9.90 20.44
N ARG A 273 8.03 9.17 21.25
CA ARG A 273 9.40 8.81 20.88
C ARG A 273 9.44 7.93 19.63
N LEU A 274 8.53 6.96 19.50
CA LEU A 274 8.46 6.10 18.32
C LEU A 274 8.12 6.90 17.06
N VAL A 275 7.16 7.83 17.11
CA VAL A 275 6.87 8.73 16.00
C VAL A 275 8.11 9.55 15.62
N ALA A 276 8.81 10.14 16.60
CA ALA A 276 10.06 10.87 16.34
C ALA A 276 11.14 9.99 15.68
N ARG A 277 11.29 8.73 16.12
CA ARG A 277 12.21 7.76 15.50
C ARG A 277 11.88 7.48 14.04
N PHE A 278 10.61 7.49 13.65
CA PHE A 278 10.18 7.22 12.28
C PHE A 278 10.31 8.43 11.33
N VAL A 279 10.46 9.65 11.86
CA VAL A 279 10.61 10.87 11.03
C VAL A 279 11.69 10.72 9.94
N PRO A 280 12.94 10.31 10.24
CA PRO A 280 13.98 10.18 9.22
C PRO A 280 13.71 9.08 8.18
N LEU A 281 12.91 8.06 8.52
CA LEU A 281 12.45 7.06 7.54
C LEU A 281 11.44 7.70 6.58
N TRP A 282 10.43 8.40 7.10
CA TRP A 282 9.44 9.09 6.28
C TRP A 282 10.05 10.19 5.42
N GLU A 283 11.03 10.94 5.91
CA GLU A 283 11.73 11.96 5.14
C GLU A 283 12.36 11.42 3.85
N ARG A 284 12.88 10.19 3.88
CA ARG A 284 13.44 9.50 2.71
C ARG A 284 12.35 8.97 1.78
N VAL A 285 11.33 8.30 2.34
CA VAL A 285 10.18 7.79 1.55
C VAL A 285 9.49 8.92 0.80
N LEU A 286 9.15 10.00 1.51
CA LEU A 286 8.46 11.15 0.96
C LEU A 286 9.34 11.94 -0.02
N GLY A 287 10.62 12.08 0.27
CA GLY A 287 11.57 12.72 -0.65
C GLY A 287 11.64 12.01 -2.00
N GLU A 288 11.80 10.69 -1.99
CA GLU A 288 11.80 9.90 -3.22
C GLU A 288 10.45 9.94 -3.95
N THR A 289 9.35 9.83 -3.20
CA THR A 289 8.00 9.81 -3.79
C THR A 289 7.67 11.15 -4.45
N ALA A 290 7.92 12.27 -3.79
CA ALA A 290 7.65 13.60 -4.34
C ALA A 290 8.55 13.95 -5.53
N ALA A 291 9.76 13.39 -5.58
CA ALA A 291 10.67 13.61 -6.69
C ALA A 291 10.43 12.67 -7.88
N GLY A 292 9.52 11.71 -7.76
CA GLY A 292 9.40 10.63 -8.75
C GLY A 292 10.72 9.84 -8.91
N TYR A 293 11.48 9.71 -7.82
CA TYR A 293 12.81 9.12 -7.88
C TYR A 293 12.72 7.60 -8.05
N LEU A 294 13.42 7.09 -9.06
CA LEU A 294 13.75 5.68 -9.23
C LEU A 294 15.26 5.57 -9.47
N PRO A 295 15.94 4.53 -8.95
CA PRO A 295 17.34 4.30 -9.25
C PRO A 295 17.53 4.06 -10.76
N PRO A 296 18.68 4.44 -11.34
CA PRO A 296 18.97 4.14 -12.75
C PRO A 296 18.83 2.64 -13.03
N MET A 297 18.27 2.29 -14.20
CA MET A 297 18.30 0.89 -14.66
C MET A 297 19.75 0.43 -14.82
N ARG A 298 20.04 -0.82 -14.43
CA ARG A 298 21.38 -1.41 -14.58
C ARG A 298 21.58 -1.96 -15.98
N THR A 299 20.50 -2.42 -16.60
CA THR A 299 20.48 -2.93 -17.97
C THR A 299 20.01 -1.88 -18.97
N GLU A 300 20.59 -1.90 -20.18
CA GLU A 300 20.22 -1.01 -21.28
C GLU A 300 19.75 -1.82 -22.51
N GLY A 301 18.90 -1.18 -23.32
CA GLY A 301 18.36 -1.72 -24.56
C GLY A 301 17.10 -2.56 -24.36
N GLY A 302 16.48 -2.94 -25.49
CA GLY A 302 15.39 -3.92 -25.52
C GLY A 302 15.90 -5.36 -25.61
N TYR A 303 15.03 -6.32 -25.35
CA TYR A 303 15.33 -7.72 -25.65
C TYR A 303 15.48 -7.92 -27.17
N LYS A 304 16.27 -8.93 -27.56
CA LYS A 304 16.39 -9.38 -28.95
C LYS A 304 15.75 -10.74 -29.09
N LYS A 305 15.00 -10.93 -30.18
CA LYS A 305 14.39 -12.21 -30.55
C LYS A 305 14.96 -12.65 -31.90
N ASP A 306 15.83 -13.65 -31.86
CA ASP A 306 16.52 -14.18 -33.04
C ASP A 306 15.90 -15.52 -33.44
N HIS A 307 15.28 -15.59 -34.61
CA HIS A 307 14.79 -16.85 -35.17
C HIS A 307 15.96 -17.69 -35.69
N LEU A 308 16.00 -18.95 -35.26
CA LEU A 308 17.08 -19.90 -35.60
C LEU A 308 17.04 -20.36 -37.07
N ARG A 309 15.92 -20.14 -37.74
CA ARG A 309 15.72 -20.39 -39.17
C ARG A 309 14.65 -19.48 -39.75
N GLU A 310 14.59 -19.42 -41.08
CA GLU A 310 13.51 -18.76 -41.80
C GLU A 310 12.15 -19.45 -41.55
N TRP A 311 11.10 -18.67 -41.70
CA TRP A 311 9.72 -19.12 -41.61
C TRP A 311 9.38 -20.06 -42.78
N THR A 312 8.67 -21.15 -42.51
CA THR A 312 8.07 -21.98 -43.57
C THR A 312 6.72 -21.40 -44.01
N GLU A 313 6.24 -21.79 -45.20
CA GLU A 313 4.88 -21.43 -45.66
C GLU A 313 3.80 -21.91 -44.67
N GLU A 314 3.94 -23.12 -44.13
CA GLU A 314 3.03 -23.67 -43.11
C GLU A 314 3.02 -22.85 -41.81
N GLU A 315 4.17 -22.37 -41.34
CA GLU A 315 4.28 -21.49 -40.16
C GLU A 315 3.64 -20.12 -40.41
N LEU A 316 3.77 -19.59 -41.64
CA LEU A 316 3.10 -18.35 -42.02
C LEU A 316 1.56 -18.51 -42.08
N GLU A 317 1.07 -19.69 -42.46
CA GLU A 317 -0.36 -20.00 -42.50
C GLU A 317 -0.95 -20.30 -41.11
N THR A 318 -0.21 -21.02 -40.26
CA THR A 318 -0.64 -21.42 -38.92
C THR A 318 -0.40 -20.34 -37.86
N GLY A 319 0.58 -19.47 -38.08
CA GLY A 319 1.08 -18.52 -37.09
C GLY A 319 1.99 -19.14 -36.03
N GLU A 320 2.41 -20.39 -36.18
CA GLU A 320 3.40 -21.02 -35.30
C GLU A 320 4.80 -20.45 -35.56
N GLU A 321 5.43 -19.89 -34.53
CA GLU A 321 6.74 -19.25 -34.69
C GLU A 321 7.86 -20.29 -34.85
N PRO A 322 8.81 -20.10 -35.77
CA PRO A 322 9.98 -20.96 -35.85
C PRO A 322 10.83 -20.83 -34.58
N PRO A 323 11.61 -21.87 -34.21
CA PRO A 323 12.44 -21.85 -33.02
C PRO A 323 13.27 -20.56 -32.93
N PHE A 324 13.26 -19.91 -31.77
CA PHE A 324 13.91 -18.63 -31.56
C PHE A 324 14.70 -18.62 -30.25
N VAL A 325 15.61 -17.66 -30.12
CA VAL A 325 16.36 -17.37 -28.90
C VAL A 325 16.03 -15.95 -28.46
N ILE A 326 15.73 -15.79 -27.17
CA ILE A 326 15.53 -14.48 -26.54
C ILE A 326 16.81 -14.12 -25.80
N THR A 327 17.36 -12.96 -26.17
CA THR A 327 18.49 -12.34 -25.47
C THR A 327 17.96 -11.16 -24.68
N LEU A 328 18.11 -11.21 -23.34
CA LEU A 328 17.70 -10.12 -22.45
C LEU A 328 18.61 -8.88 -22.64
N PRO A 329 18.13 -7.69 -22.22
CA PRO A 329 18.95 -6.49 -22.08
C PRO A 329 20.25 -6.79 -21.31
N SER A 330 21.32 -6.02 -21.54
CA SER A 330 22.62 -6.28 -20.89
C SER A 330 23.09 -5.05 -20.14
N VAL A 331 24.01 -5.22 -19.19
CA VAL A 331 24.59 -4.09 -18.43
C VAL A 331 25.40 -3.18 -19.35
N GLU A 332 25.25 -1.87 -19.17
CA GLU A 332 26.00 -0.85 -19.92
C GLU A 332 27.35 -0.57 -19.25
N GLY A 333 28.24 -1.57 -19.30
CA GLY A 333 29.57 -1.46 -18.70
C GLY A 333 29.59 -1.50 -17.17
N PRO A 334 30.67 -1.01 -16.52
CA PRO A 334 30.82 -1.09 -15.07
C PRO A 334 29.87 -0.14 -14.33
N PHE A 335 29.54 -0.49 -13.08
CA PHE A 335 28.70 0.33 -12.22
C PHE A 335 29.25 1.76 -12.09
N THR A 336 28.35 2.74 -12.24
CA THR A 336 28.63 4.15 -11.98
C THR A 336 27.74 4.65 -10.84
N ALA A 337 28.37 5.24 -9.82
CA ALA A 337 27.64 5.82 -8.71
C ALA A 337 26.77 7.00 -9.17
N HIS A 338 25.53 7.04 -8.69
CA HIS A 338 24.57 8.11 -8.96
C HIS A 338 24.34 8.96 -7.70
N PRO A 339 23.74 10.16 -7.83
CA PRO A 339 23.39 10.98 -6.68
C PRO A 339 22.48 10.24 -5.70
N PRO A 340 22.62 10.49 -4.38
CA PRO A 340 21.72 9.92 -3.40
C PRO A 340 20.28 10.42 -3.63
N PRO A 341 19.27 9.62 -3.24
CA PRO A 341 17.88 10.04 -3.36
C PRO A 341 17.59 11.31 -2.54
N PRO A 342 16.67 12.17 -3.01
CA PRO A 342 16.26 13.36 -2.27
C PRO A 342 15.51 13.01 -0.99
N THR A 343 15.55 13.93 -0.02
CA THR A 343 14.76 13.85 1.22
C THR A 343 13.90 15.10 1.40
N VAL A 344 12.82 14.99 2.15
CA VAL A 344 12.11 16.16 2.70
C VAL A 344 12.57 16.44 4.13
N ASP A 345 12.35 17.67 4.60
CA ASP A 345 12.49 18.04 6.00
C ASP A 345 11.10 18.05 6.67
N LEU A 346 10.93 17.27 7.72
CA LEU A 346 9.70 17.20 8.53
C LEU A 346 9.87 17.85 9.91
N ARG A 347 11.04 18.42 10.22
CA ARG A 347 11.30 19.07 11.51
C ARG A 347 10.49 20.35 11.69
N GLY A 348 10.12 20.64 12.94
CA GLY A 348 9.28 21.80 13.28
C GLY A 348 7.83 21.70 12.79
N LYS A 349 7.41 20.59 12.17
CA LYS A 349 6.06 20.44 11.60
C LYS A 349 5.11 19.72 12.53
N THR A 350 3.82 19.88 12.27
CA THR A 350 2.79 19.01 12.83
C THR A 350 2.44 17.92 11.84
N LEU A 351 2.65 16.66 12.21
CA LEU A 351 2.30 15.48 11.42
C LEU A 351 0.99 14.88 11.92
N GLN A 352 0.20 14.33 11.00
CA GLN A 352 -1.00 13.56 11.31
C GLN A 352 -0.68 12.08 11.15
N VAL A 353 -0.78 11.31 12.24
CA VAL A 353 -0.41 9.90 12.27
C VAL A 353 -1.57 9.07 12.82
N ILE A 354 -1.98 8.05 12.07
CA ILE A 354 -2.92 7.03 12.54
C ILE A 354 -2.09 5.88 13.12
N VAL A 355 -2.40 5.49 14.36
CA VAL A 355 -1.65 4.47 15.11
C VAL A 355 -2.43 3.17 15.14
N LYS A 356 -1.74 2.05 14.87
CA LYS A 356 -2.29 0.70 14.96
C LYS A 356 -1.32 -0.22 15.70
N LEU A 357 -1.80 -0.95 16.70
CA LEU A 357 -1.07 -2.04 17.35
C LEU A 357 -1.87 -3.33 17.17
N ALA A 358 -1.23 -4.33 16.55
CA ALA A 358 -1.86 -5.61 16.29
C ALA A 358 -0.86 -6.75 16.50
N ASN A 359 -1.37 -7.85 17.03
CA ASN A 359 -0.58 -9.04 17.34
C ASN A 359 -1.16 -10.24 16.61
N ILE A 360 -0.30 -11.00 15.94
CA ILE A 360 -0.67 -12.31 15.41
C ILE A 360 -0.23 -13.37 16.41
N HIS A 361 -1.16 -14.22 16.84
CA HIS A 361 -0.95 -15.34 17.74
C HIS A 361 -1.18 -16.66 17.01
N LEU A 362 -0.24 -17.59 17.19
CA LEU A 362 -0.33 -18.96 16.72
C LEU A 362 -0.34 -19.90 17.91
N THR A 363 -1.16 -20.95 17.83
CA THR A 363 -1.28 -21.98 18.86
C THR A 363 -1.04 -23.35 18.23
N PRO A 364 -0.74 -24.39 19.04
CA PRO A 364 -0.64 -25.75 18.51
C PRO A 364 -1.89 -26.21 17.73
N ASP A 365 -3.08 -25.71 18.10
CA ASP A 365 -4.35 -26.01 17.43
C ASP A 365 -4.58 -25.20 16.14
N ALA A 366 -3.94 -24.03 16.03
CA ALA A 366 -3.95 -23.16 14.85
C ALA A 366 -2.51 -22.70 14.52
N PRO A 367 -1.66 -23.62 14.03
CA PRO A 367 -0.20 -23.42 13.97
C PRO A 367 0.27 -22.62 12.76
N GLU A 368 -0.63 -22.29 11.83
CA GLU A 368 -0.32 -21.60 10.57
C GLU A 368 -1.13 -20.31 10.45
N TYR A 369 -0.47 -19.23 10.04
CA TYR A 369 -1.10 -18.01 9.57
C TYR A 369 -1.09 -18.01 8.03
N PRO A 370 -2.24 -17.95 7.36
CA PRO A 370 -2.32 -18.07 5.90
C PRO A 370 -1.81 -16.84 5.13
N GLY A 371 -1.44 -15.76 5.83
CA GLY A 371 -1.08 -14.48 5.23
C GLY A 371 -2.26 -13.49 5.19
N GLY A 372 -1.96 -12.24 4.84
CA GLY A 372 -2.96 -11.20 4.60
C GLY A 372 -3.40 -11.11 3.13
N SER A 373 -4.33 -10.21 2.83
CA SER A 373 -4.65 -9.82 1.44
C SER A 373 -3.62 -8.82 0.90
N TRP A 374 -3.51 -8.71 -0.42
CA TRP A 374 -2.84 -7.57 -1.04
C TRP A 374 -3.69 -6.32 -0.86
N HIS A 375 -3.12 -5.27 -0.28
CA HIS A 375 -3.84 -4.03 -0.02
C HIS A 375 -2.89 -2.82 0.04
N VAL A 376 -3.51 -1.63 0.04
CA VAL A 376 -2.94 -0.35 0.44
C VAL A 376 -3.69 0.15 1.67
N GLU A 377 -3.14 1.12 2.39
CA GLU A 377 -3.73 1.62 3.62
C GLU A 377 -4.72 2.75 3.36
N GLY A 378 -5.84 2.72 4.08
CA GLY A 378 -6.82 3.79 4.07
C GLY A 378 -7.57 3.98 2.74
N MET A 379 -8.15 5.16 2.58
CA MET A 379 -8.94 5.68 1.47
C MET A 379 -8.56 7.15 1.26
N ILE A 380 -9.07 7.79 0.21
CA ILE A 380 -8.67 9.16 -0.17
C ILE A 380 -8.98 10.19 0.93
N ASN A 381 -10.10 10.02 1.64
CA ASN A 381 -10.48 10.89 2.75
C ASN A 381 -9.54 10.79 3.96
N GLU A 382 -8.67 9.78 4.02
CA GLU A 382 -7.61 9.67 5.03
C GLU A 382 -6.24 10.15 4.53
N ALA A 383 -6.04 10.24 3.21
CA ALA A 383 -4.84 10.80 2.58
C ALA A 383 -3.51 10.19 3.09
N ILE A 384 -3.46 8.88 3.29
CA ILE A 384 -2.25 8.19 3.77
C ILE A 384 -1.23 8.09 2.65
N VAL A 385 -0.05 8.68 2.85
CA VAL A 385 1.03 8.73 1.85
C VAL A 385 2.18 7.78 2.16
N SER A 386 2.37 7.39 3.42
CA SER A 386 3.41 6.44 3.82
C SER A 386 3.00 5.62 5.04
N THR A 387 3.48 4.38 5.05
CA THR A 387 3.30 3.45 6.16
C THR A 387 4.66 3.17 6.81
N GLY A 388 4.73 3.37 8.12
CA GLY A 388 5.83 2.92 8.98
C GLY A 388 5.40 1.71 9.82
N ILE A 389 6.22 0.67 9.90
CA ILE A 389 5.94 -0.52 10.72
C ILE A 389 7.15 -0.85 11.58
N TYR A 390 6.93 -1.05 12.87
CA TYR A 390 7.91 -1.56 13.82
C TYR A 390 7.50 -2.96 14.31
N TYR A 391 8.33 -3.96 14.01
CA TYR A 391 8.20 -5.33 14.47
C TYR A 391 8.82 -5.44 15.86
N TYR A 392 8.05 -5.13 16.90
CA TYR A 392 8.62 -4.97 18.24
C TYR A 392 8.83 -6.29 18.99
N ASP A 393 8.13 -7.36 18.62
CA ASP A 393 8.31 -8.66 19.27
C ASP A 393 7.91 -9.84 18.38
N GLU A 394 8.68 -10.93 18.47
CA GLU A 394 8.47 -12.16 17.71
C GLU A 394 9.01 -13.35 18.52
N ASP A 395 8.21 -14.38 18.73
CA ASP A 395 8.62 -15.63 19.39
C ASP A 395 7.98 -16.84 18.71
N ASN A 396 8.77 -17.91 18.60
CA ASN A 396 8.34 -19.23 18.13
C ASN A 396 7.61 -19.26 16.77
N VAL A 397 7.99 -18.42 15.81
CA VAL A 397 7.46 -18.45 14.44
C VAL A 397 8.57 -18.72 13.43
N THR A 398 8.19 -19.30 12.29
CA THR A 398 9.04 -19.36 11.11
C THR A 398 9.26 -17.96 10.53
N GLU A 399 10.20 -17.81 9.61
CA GLU A 399 10.48 -16.52 8.96
C GLU A 399 9.21 -15.89 8.36
N SER A 400 8.83 -14.72 8.89
CA SER A 400 7.72 -13.91 8.37
C SER A 400 8.25 -12.85 7.39
N ARG A 401 7.46 -12.55 6.35
CA ARG A 401 7.83 -11.59 5.30
C ARG A 401 6.70 -10.64 4.97
N LEU A 402 7.06 -9.40 4.60
CA LEU A 402 6.18 -8.40 4.03
C LEU A 402 6.53 -8.24 2.55
N ALA A 403 5.66 -8.70 1.67
CA ALA A 403 5.84 -8.65 0.22
C ALA A 403 5.26 -7.37 -0.36
N TYR A 404 5.84 -6.88 -1.46
CA TYR A 404 5.47 -5.66 -2.15
C TYR A 404 5.27 -5.92 -3.65
N ARG A 405 4.33 -5.21 -4.25
CA ARG A 405 4.11 -5.16 -5.70
C ARG A 405 3.64 -3.79 -6.15
N ALA A 406 3.93 -3.46 -7.40
CA ALA A 406 3.52 -2.22 -8.05
C ALA A 406 2.82 -2.53 -9.37
N SER A 407 1.84 -1.70 -9.73
CA SER A 407 1.31 -1.70 -11.09
C SER A 407 2.38 -1.13 -12.04
N VAL A 408 2.46 -1.67 -13.26
CA VAL A 408 3.44 -1.25 -14.27
C VAL A 408 2.79 -0.96 -15.61
N ASN A 409 3.39 -0.15 -16.48
CA ASN A 409 2.86 0.03 -17.83
C ASN A 409 2.91 -1.24 -18.68
N ALA A 410 2.16 -1.19 -19.78
CA ALA A 410 2.29 -2.19 -20.84
C ALA A 410 3.71 -2.16 -21.41
N PRO A 411 4.41 -3.31 -21.50
CA PRO A 411 5.74 -3.33 -22.08
C PRO A 411 5.67 -2.99 -23.57
N SER A 412 6.66 -2.22 -24.05
CA SER A 412 6.79 -1.87 -25.47
C SER A 412 7.27 -3.09 -26.27
N VAL A 413 6.34 -3.96 -26.62
CA VAL A 413 6.57 -5.21 -27.38
C VAL A 413 5.76 -5.21 -28.68
N GLY A 414 6.23 -5.97 -29.68
CA GLY A 414 5.49 -6.14 -30.93
C GLY A 414 4.12 -6.78 -30.71
N GLN A 415 3.14 -6.42 -31.54
CA GLN A 415 1.71 -6.81 -31.41
C GLN A 415 1.44 -8.32 -31.30
N HIS A 416 2.41 -9.15 -31.71
CA HIS A 416 2.30 -10.61 -31.69
C HIS A 416 3.39 -11.29 -30.88
N ASP A 417 4.27 -10.54 -30.21
CA ASP A 417 5.42 -11.11 -29.50
C ASP A 417 5.13 -11.43 -28.03
N VAL A 418 4.15 -12.31 -27.82
CA VAL A 418 3.78 -12.82 -26.49
C VAL A 418 4.97 -13.53 -25.82
N SER A 419 5.75 -14.27 -26.62
CA SER A 419 6.94 -14.98 -26.16
C SER A 419 8.01 -14.02 -25.63
N GLY A 420 8.29 -12.93 -26.36
CA GLY A 420 9.20 -11.87 -25.97
C GLY A 420 8.79 -11.18 -24.68
N ALA A 421 7.52 -10.77 -24.59
CA ALA A 421 6.96 -10.13 -23.41
C ALA A 421 7.05 -11.01 -22.16
N ARG A 422 6.63 -12.28 -22.29
CA ARG A 422 6.62 -13.23 -21.17
C ARG A 422 8.02 -13.58 -20.70
N ALA A 423 8.96 -13.83 -21.61
CA ALA A 423 10.32 -14.18 -21.24
C ALA A 423 11.10 -13.00 -20.66
N THR A 424 10.84 -11.78 -21.15
CA THR A 424 11.57 -10.57 -20.74
C THR A 424 10.99 -9.95 -19.48
N TYR A 425 9.68 -9.73 -19.42
CA TYR A 425 9.05 -8.97 -18.32
C TYR A 425 8.25 -9.85 -17.36
N GLY A 426 8.03 -11.12 -17.71
CA GLY A 426 7.15 -12.01 -16.96
C GLY A 426 5.66 -11.71 -17.16
N LEU A 427 5.31 -10.94 -18.20
CA LEU A 427 3.95 -10.51 -18.52
C LEU A 427 3.51 -11.13 -19.85
N ALA A 428 2.39 -11.83 -19.86
CA ALA A 428 1.73 -12.31 -21.08
C ALA A 428 0.43 -11.53 -21.35
N ARG A 429 -0.13 -11.71 -22.55
CA ARG A 429 -1.42 -11.13 -22.92
C ARG A 429 -2.48 -11.48 -21.86
N ASP A 430 -3.27 -10.49 -21.50
CA ASP A 430 -4.36 -10.56 -20.51
C ASP A 430 -3.89 -10.81 -19.05
N ASP A 431 -2.57 -10.93 -18.80
CA ASP A 431 -2.05 -10.92 -17.43
C ASP A 431 -2.20 -9.52 -16.80
N PRO A 432 -2.34 -9.43 -15.47
CA PRO A 432 -2.26 -8.18 -14.73
C PRO A 432 -0.99 -7.38 -15.05
N LEU A 433 -1.16 -6.09 -15.37
CA LEU A 433 -0.07 -5.13 -15.53
C LEU A 433 0.53 -4.74 -14.16
N MET A 434 1.21 -5.70 -13.54
CA MET A 434 1.79 -5.62 -12.21
C MET A 434 3.08 -6.45 -12.12
N GLN A 435 4.06 -5.95 -11.36
CA GLN A 435 5.26 -6.70 -11.02
C GLN A 435 5.51 -6.70 -9.50
N THR A 436 5.90 -7.86 -8.98
CA THR A 436 6.38 -7.98 -7.60
C THR A 436 7.73 -7.29 -7.44
N LEU A 437 7.86 -6.46 -6.41
CA LEU A 437 9.08 -5.71 -6.10
C LEU A 437 10.03 -6.52 -5.22
N GLY A 438 9.49 -7.41 -4.39
CA GLY A 438 10.27 -8.26 -3.48
C GLY A 438 9.57 -8.40 -2.13
N ALA A 439 10.25 -9.00 -1.16
CA ALA A 439 9.73 -9.17 0.19
C ALA A 439 10.80 -8.96 1.27
N VAL A 440 10.46 -8.19 2.30
CA VAL A 440 11.34 -7.91 3.44
C VAL A 440 11.06 -8.93 4.54
N VAL A 441 12.11 -9.53 5.10
CA VAL A 441 11.99 -10.36 6.32
C VAL A 441 11.62 -9.46 7.50
N THR A 442 10.59 -9.81 8.27
CA THR A 442 10.02 -8.94 9.31
C THR A 442 10.34 -9.41 10.73
N LYS A 443 11.64 -9.58 11.01
CA LYS A 443 12.13 -10.01 12.33
C LYS A 443 11.92 -8.95 13.41
N ALA A 444 11.92 -9.39 14.68
CA ALA A 444 11.89 -8.49 15.84
C ALA A 444 13.02 -7.43 15.79
N GLY A 445 12.70 -6.21 16.23
CA GLY A 445 13.57 -5.04 16.21
C GLY A 445 13.59 -4.27 14.88
N ARG A 446 13.00 -4.79 13.80
CA ARG A 446 13.02 -4.14 12.49
C ARG A 446 11.96 -3.04 12.37
N SER A 447 12.38 -1.87 11.94
CA SER A 447 11.54 -0.77 11.45
C SER A 447 11.58 -0.72 9.92
N ILE A 448 10.44 -0.51 9.28
CA ILE A 448 10.30 -0.39 7.82
C ILE A 448 9.42 0.83 7.54
N ALA A 449 9.76 1.63 6.53
CA ALA A 449 8.85 2.61 5.95
C ALA A 449 8.81 2.49 4.43
N PHE A 450 7.63 2.71 3.85
CA PHE A 450 7.38 2.61 2.42
C PHE A 450 6.22 3.53 2.01
N PRO A 451 6.12 3.92 0.73
CA PRO A 451 5.02 4.76 0.27
C PRO A 451 3.74 3.93 0.13
N ASN A 452 2.59 4.55 0.36
CA ASN A 452 1.30 3.86 0.30
C ASN A 452 0.85 3.51 -1.13
N ILE A 453 1.68 3.79 -2.15
CA ILE A 453 1.44 3.42 -3.55
C ILE A 453 1.82 1.97 -3.87
N TYR A 454 2.55 1.29 -2.98
CA TYR A 454 2.87 -0.13 -3.14
C TYR A 454 1.82 -0.98 -2.43
N GLN A 455 1.17 -1.86 -3.20
CA GLN A 455 0.40 -2.92 -2.60
C GLN A 455 1.34 -3.82 -1.82
N HIS A 456 0.93 -4.17 -0.61
CA HIS A 456 1.71 -5.02 0.26
C HIS A 456 0.88 -6.16 0.84
N GLN A 457 1.56 -7.21 1.24
CA GLN A 457 0.94 -8.42 1.77
C GLN A 457 1.84 -9.08 2.81
N VAL A 458 1.29 -9.35 4.00
CA VAL A 458 1.94 -10.24 4.97
C VAL A 458 1.90 -11.66 4.42
N GLN A 459 3.07 -12.27 4.22
CA GLN A 459 3.18 -13.64 3.70
C GLN A 459 2.80 -14.69 4.77
N PRO A 460 2.44 -15.91 4.35
CA PRO A 460 2.17 -17.00 5.28
C PRO A 460 3.38 -17.32 6.18
N PHE A 461 3.12 -17.72 7.42
CA PHE A 461 4.14 -18.23 8.35
C PHE A 461 3.49 -19.18 9.37
N ALA A 462 4.30 -19.98 10.06
CA ALA A 462 3.82 -21.00 10.99
C ALA A 462 4.61 -20.98 12.30
N LEU A 463 4.22 -21.82 13.25
CA LEU A 463 5.03 -22.11 14.44
C LEU A 463 6.36 -22.76 14.05
N ALA A 464 7.46 -22.31 14.66
CA ALA A 464 8.76 -22.97 14.52
C ALA A 464 8.81 -24.28 15.33
N ASP A 465 8.29 -24.26 16.55
CA ASP A 465 8.00 -25.42 17.39
C ASP A 465 6.48 -25.52 17.58
N THR A 466 5.86 -26.50 16.92
CA THR A 466 4.40 -26.71 16.93
C THR A 466 3.85 -27.16 18.28
N SER A 467 4.70 -27.47 19.27
CA SER A 467 4.27 -27.85 20.62
C SER A 467 4.01 -26.66 21.54
N ARG A 468 4.47 -25.45 21.17
CA ARG A 468 4.37 -24.23 21.98
C ARG A 468 3.67 -23.13 21.17
N PRO A 469 2.89 -22.24 21.81
CA PRO A 469 2.39 -21.05 21.14
C PRO A 469 3.52 -20.15 20.62
N GLY A 470 3.18 -19.24 19.71
CA GLY A 470 4.08 -18.27 19.13
C GLY A 470 3.35 -16.99 18.74
N HIS A 471 4.09 -15.93 18.50
CA HIS A 471 3.51 -14.65 18.12
C HIS A 471 4.43 -13.79 17.27
N ARG A 472 3.79 -12.82 16.61
CA ARG A 472 4.43 -11.70 15.92
C ARG A 472 3.64 -10.43 16.22
N LYS A 473 4.30 -9.41 16.75
CA LYS A 473 3.66 -8.20 17.25
C LYS A 473 4.17 -6.96 16.53
N ILE A 474 3.26 -6.07 16.13
CA ILE A 474 3.59 -4.89 15.34
C ILE A 474 2.96 -3.60 15.87
N LEU A 475 3.69 -2.50 15.69
CA LEU A 475 3.17 -1.15 15.70
C LEU A 475 3.23 -0.63 14.27
N ALA A 476 2.09 -0.23 13.71
CA ALA A 476 2.00 0.48 12.45
C ALA A 476 1.63 1.96 12.69
N LEU A 477 2.29 2.84 11.94
CA LEU A 477 2.14 4.28 11.94
C LEU A 477 1.83 4.71 10.51
N PHE A 478 0.60 5.13 10.24
CA PHE A 478 0.20 5.60 8.92
C PHE A 478 0.30 7.12 8.88
N LEU A 479 1.22 7.62 8.06
CA LEU A 479 1.45 9.04 7.88
C LEU A 479 0.45 9.59 6.87
N VAL A 480 -0.44 10.45 7.35
CA VAL A 480 -1.32 11.27 6.52
C VAL A 480 -0.48 12.37 5.86
N ASP A 481 -0.84 12.74 4.64
CA ASP A 481 -0.14 13.73 3.82
C ASP A 481 0.15 15.03 4.61
N PRO A 482 1.43 15.30 4.93
CA PRO A 482 1.81 16.47 5.71
C PRO A 482 1.78 17.78 4.91
N SER A 483 1.44 17.73 3.62
CA SER A 483 1.40 18.87 2.71
C SER A 483 -0.02 19.31 2.32
N LEU A 484 -1.05 18.70 2.92
CA LEU A 484 -2.42 19.14 2.76
C LEU A 484 -2.58 20.60 3.21
N GLU A 485 -3.21 21.42 2.37
CA GLU A 485 -3.62 22.78 2.75
C GLU A 485 -4.58 22.74 3.95
N HIS A 486 -5.44 21.72 3.98
CA HIS A 486 -6.40 21.47 5.04
C HIS A 486 -6.18 20.09 5.67
N PRO A 487 -5.66 20.01 6.91
CA PRO A 487 -5.47 18.76 7.61
C PRO A 487 -6.77 17.97 7.79
N ARG A 488 -6.67 16.64 7.82
CA ARG A 488 -7.81 15.76 8.08
C ARG A 488 -8.31 15.91 9.52
N PRO A 489 -9.61 15.70 9.79
CA PRO A 489 -10.15 15.72 11.15
C PRO A 489 -9.44 14.74 12.07
N SER A 490 -8.78 15.28 13.07
CA SER A 490 -7.98 14.51 14.03
C SER A 490 -8.62 14.46 15.40
N THR A 491 -8.05 13.63 16.27
CA THR A 491 -8.42 13.53 17.69
C THR A 491 -8.13 14.79 18.51
N THR A 492 -7.45 15.80 17.94
CA THR A 492 -7.36 17.14 18.55
C THR A 492 -8.70 17.89 18.48
N PHE A 493 -9.49 17.64 17.43
CA PHE A 493 -10.76 18.32 17.18
C PHE A 493 -11.97 17.41 17.43
N VAL A 494 -11.80 16.10 17.24
CA VAL A 494 -12.81 15.08 17.53
C VAL A 494 -12.63 14.62 18.97
N PRO A 495 -13.53 14.95 19.91
CA PRO A 495 -13.44 14.46 21.28
C PRO A 495 -13.59 12.93 21.32
N PRO A 496 -13.17 12.27 22.43
CA PRO A 496 -13.37 10.83 22.57
C PRO A 496 -14.82 10.41 22.37
N GLN A 497 -15.02 9.39 21.54
CA GLN A 497 -16.33 8.87 21.17
C GLN A 497 -16.79 7.75 22.12
N GLN A 498 -15.91 7.23 22.96
CA GLN A 498 -16.20 6.11 23.86
C GLN A 498 -17.12 6.56 25.01
N ARG A 499 -18.34 6.04 25.04
CA ARG A 499 -19.34 6.36 26.08
C ARG A 499 -18.83 6.04 27.49
N GLU A 500 -18.13 4.92 27.66
CA GLU A 500 -17.55 4.51 28.94
C GLU A 500 -16.47 5.48 29.45
N TRP A 501 -15.67 6.06 28.54
CA TRP A 501 -14.68 7.06 28.94
C TRP A 501 -15.38 8.32 29.44
N MET A 502 -16.53 8.69 28.86
CA MET A 502 -17.33 9.82 29.32
C MET A 502 -17.97 9.55 30.68
N TYR A 503 -18.54 8.36 30.92
CA TYR A 503 -19.01 7.97 32.26
C TYR A 503 -17.91 8.08 33.30
N THR A 504 -16.75 7.48 33.02
CA THR A 504 -15.59 7.53 33.92
C THR A 504 -15.17 8.98 34.19
N THR A 505 -15.17 9.84 33.16
CA THR A 505 -14.83 11.27 33.29
C THR A 505 -15.83 12.03 34.15
N ILE A 506 -17.11 11.96 33.83
CA ILE A 506 -18.16 12.68 34.57
C ILE A 506 -18.23 12.22 36.02
N ARG A 507 -18.12 10.90 36.26
CA ARG A 507 -18.08 10.34 37.62
C ARG A 507 -16.83 10.76 38.37
N SER A 508 -15.65 10.72 37.74
CA SER A 508 -14.42 11.22 38.36
C SER A 508 -14.54 12.71 38.74
N LEU A 509 -15.05 13.54 37.83
CA LEU A 509 -15.26 14.97 38.10
C LEU A 509 -16.30 15.23 39.19
N SER A 510 -17.31 14.37 39.36
CA SER A 510 -18.31 14.53 40.43
C SER A 510 -17.79 14.16 41.82
N THR A 511 -16.67 13.42 41.91
CA THR A 511 -16.02 13.15 43.21
C THR A 511 -15.32 14.39 43.80
N SER A 512 -14.99 15.38 42.97
CA SER A 512 -14.37 16.63 43.43
C SER A 512 -15.42 17.57 44.05
N SER A 513 -15.17 18.02 45.28
CA SER A 513 -16.04 18.98 45.98
C SER A 513 -16.14 20.34 45.29
N ASP A 514 -15.16 20.67 44.44
CA ASP A 514 -15.11 21.93 43.69
C ASP A 514 -15.95 21.87 42.40
N SER A 515 -16.31 20.66 41.96
CA SER A 515 -17.14 20.45 40.77
C SER A 515 -18.61 20.66 41.09
N ARG A 516 -19.33 21.38 40.22
CA ARG A 516 -20.80 21.47 40.33
C ARG A 516 -21.48 20.14 40.05
N LEU A 517 -20.81 19.20 39.37
CA LEU A 517 -21.32 17.85 39.12
C LEU A 517 -21.46 17.04 40.41
N SER A 518 -20.68 17.37 41.46
CA SER A 518 -20.79 16.72 42.78
C SER A 518 -22.16 16.94 43.45
N ARG A 519 -22.95 17.91 42.98
CA ARG A 519 -24.28 18.23 43.50
C ARG A 519 -25.39 17.42 42.82
N LEU A 520 -25.08 16.70 41.75
CA LEU A 520 -26.05 15.93 40.99
C LEU A 520 -26.02 14.46 41.46
N PRO A 521 -27.19 13.80 41.64
CA PRO A 521 -27.26 12.35 41.82
C PRO A 521 -26.63 11.62 40.64
N LEU A 522 -26.15 10.39 40.88
CA LEU A 522 -25.51 9.55 39.86
C LEU A 522 -26.44 9.32 38.66
N GLU A 523 -27.74 9.20 38.88
CA GLU A 523 -28.74 8.99 37.83
C GLU A 523 -28.83 10.21 36.88
N LEU A 524 -28.64 11.43 37.40
CA LEU A 524 -28.60 12.63 36.56
C LEU A 524 -27.27 12.75 35.81
N LEU A 525 -26.16 12.31 36.42
CA LEU A 525 -24.87 12.25 35.74
C LEU A 525 -24.88 11.24 34.60
N ASP A 526 -25.47 10.06 34.84
CA ASP A 526 -25.62 9.03 33.82
C ASP A 526 -26.57 9.52 32.72
N ALA A 527 -27.69 10.15 33.08
CA ALA A 527 -28.59 10.76 32.11
C ALA A 527 -27.92 11.86 31.28
N ILE A 528 -26.98 12.62 31.84
CA ILE A 528 -26.19 13.60 31.07
C ILE A 528 -25.40 12.85 29.99
N VAL A 529 -24.67 11.79 30.34
CA VAL A 529 -23.86 11.02 29.37
C VAL A 529 -24.73 10.40 28.27
N GLU A 530 -25.88 9.84 28.63
CA GLU A 530 -26.84 9.25 27.68
C GLU A 530 -27.46 10.27 26.71
N ASN A 531 -27.40 11.57 27.03
CA ASN A 531 -27.89 12.64 26.17
C ASN A 531 -26.76 13.43 25.47
N ILE A 532 -25.50 12.95 25.53
CA ILE A 532 -24.40 13.53 24.76
C ILE A 532 -24.38 12.89 23.37
N ASP A 533 -24.56 13.73 22.34
CA ASP A 533 -24.48 13.32 20.94
C ASP A 533 -23.06 12.83 20.56
N GLY A 534 -23.00 11.82 19.69
CA GLY A 534 -21.75 11.31 19.10
C GLY A 534 -20.96 10.32 19.97
N LEU A 535 -21.53 9.87 21.10
CA LEU A 535 -20.94 8.82 21.93
C LEU A 535 -21.44 7.42 21.52
N MET A 536 -20.49 6.50 21.40
CA MET A 536 -20.72 5.10 21.07
C MET A 536 -20.38 4.21 22.26
N ASP A 537 -21.23 3.22 22.52
CA ASP A 537 -20.79 2.06 23.30
C ASP A 537 -19.96 1.12 22.44
N ARG A 538 -19.42 0.07 23.07
CA ARG A 538 -18.58 -0.91 22.40
C ARG A 538 -19.33 -1.72 21.35
N ALA A 539 -20.59 -2.08 21.60
CA ALA A 539 -21.36 -2.89 20.67
C ALA A 539 -21.68 -2.11 19.38
N GLU A 540 -22.08 -0.85 19.53
CA GLU A 540 -22.28 0.08 18.42
C GLU A 540 -20.98 0.28 17.61
N ALA A 541 -19.85 0.49 18.27
CA ALA A 541 -18.56 0.65 17.60
C ALA A 541 -18.12 -0.64 16.86
N GLU A 542 -18.41 -1.81 17.40
CA GLU A 542 -18.13 -3.11 16.77
C GLU A 542 -19.03 -3.36 15.55
N GLU A 543 -20.31 -2.98 15.60
CA GLU A 543 -21.23 -3.04 14.45
C GLU A 543 -20.77 -2.12 13.33
N LEU A 544 -20.44 -0.86 13.65
CA LEU A 544 -19.92 0.10 12.67
C LEU A 544 -18.58 -0.32 12.08
N ARG A 545 -17.72 -0.98 12.87
CA ARG A 545 -16.48 -1.57 12.37
C ARG A 545 -16.75 -2.63 11.31
N LEU A 546 -17.75 -3.49 11.50
CA LEU A 546 -18.11 -4.50 10.50
C LEU A 546 -18.57 -3.85 9.19
N GLU A 547 -19.39 -2.80 9.29
CA GLU A 547 -19.79 -2.00 8.11
C GLU A 547 -18.58 -1.38 7.40
N LEU A 548 -17.65 -0.78 8.16
CA LEU A 548 -16.41 -0.22 7.64
C LEU A 548 -15.57 -1.30 6.94
N MET A 549 -15.42 -2.49 7.54
CA MET A 549 -14.65 -3.58 6.93
C MET A 549 -15.27 -4.09 5.63
N ASP A 550 -16.60 -4.12 5.54
CA ASP A 550 -17.30 -4.47 4.30
C ASP A 550 -17.08 -3.42 3.20
N GLU A 551 -17.06 -2.13 3.57
CA GLU A 551 -16.67 -1.04 2.67
C GLU A 551 -15.21 -1.18 2.20
N ARG A 552 -14.28 -1.46 3.12
CA ARG A 552 -12.85 -1.61 2.79
C ARG A 552 -12.56 -2.83 1.94
N THR A 553 -13.32 -3.91 2.12
CA THR A 553 -13.20 -5.09 1.25
C THR A 553 -13.55 -4.72 -0.19
N LYS A 554 -14.69 -4.04 -0.41
CA LYS A 554 -15.08 -3.56 -1.73
C LYS A 554 -14.08 -2.57 -2.32
N MET A 555 -13.56 -1.64 -1.52
CA MET A 555 -12.52 -0.71 -1.95
C MET A 555 -11.26 -1.45 -2.39
N THR A 556 -10.84 -2.47 -1.63
CA THR A 556 -9.66 -3.29 -1.96
C THR A 556 -9.87 -4.05 -3.28
N ASP A 557 -11.05 -4.63 -3.48
CA ASP A 557 -11.42 -5.32 -4.72
C ASP A 557 -11.40 -4.34 -5.92
N ASN A 558 -12.00 -3.16 -5.78
CA ASN A 558 -11.96 -2.14 -6.83
C ASN A 558 -10.53 -1.62 -7.08
N ASN A 559 -9.72 -1.45 -6.04
CA ASN A 559 -8.31 -1.05 -6.21
C ASN A 559 -7.53 -2.15 -6.92
N LEU A 560 -7.79 -3.42 -6.58
CA LEU A 560 -7.19 -4.54 -7.26
C LEU A 560 -7.55 -4.52 -8.75
N GLU A 561 -8.83 -4.46 -9.09
CA GLU A 561 -9.32 -4.50 -10.48
C GLU A 561 -8.92 -3.26 -11.30
N GLU A 562 -9.15 -2.06 -10.76
CA GLU A 562 -8.97 -0.79 -11.49
C GLU A 562 -7.50 -0.35 -11.56
N MET A 563 -6.67 -0.71 -10.57
CA MET A 563 -5.28 -0.21 -10.47
C MET A 563 -4.21 -1.27 -10.74
N PHE A 564 -4.37 -2.49 -10.22
CA PHE A 564 -3.30 -3.51 -10.20
C PHE A 564 -3.54 -4.69 -11.15
N GLU A 565 -4.78 -5.02 -11.47
CA GLU A 565 -5.18 -6.12 -12.35
C GLU A 565 -5.70 -5.66 -13.72
N VAL A 566 -5.40 -4.41 -14.10
CA VAL A 566 -5.63 -3.92 -15.47
C VAL A 566 -4.95 -4.88 -16.45
N PRO A 567 -5.70 -5.51 -17.36
CA PRO A 567 -5.18 -6.57 -18.21
C PRO A 567 -4.23 -6.02 -19.25
N PHE A 568 -3.14 -6.74 -19.52
CA PHE A 568 -2.21 -6.40 -20.58
C PHE A 568 -2.83 -6.63 -21.96
N ASN A 569 -3.34 -5.56 -22.59
CA ASN A 569 -3.92 -5.63 -23.93
C ASN A 569 -2.95 -5.15 -25.02
N ILE A 570 -2.36 -6.12 -25.72
CA ILE A 570 -1.39 -5.91 -26.81
C ILE A 570 -2.02 -5.20 -28.04
N SER A 571 -3.34 -5.22 -28.21
CA SER A 571 -4.02 -4.68 -29.41
C SER A 571 -4.25 -3.15 -29.41
N LEU A 572 -4.18 -2.49 -28.25
CA LEU A 572 -4.42 -1.05 -28.11
C LEU A 572 -3.17 -0.18 -28.33
N ILE A 573 -1.97 -0.78 -28.25
CA ILE A 573 -0.67 -0.10 -28.39
C ILE A 573 -0.56 0.63 -29.75
N SER A 574 -1.23 0.12 -30.78
CA SER A 574 -1.18 0.65 -32.16
C SER A 574 -2.05 1.89 -32.39
N PHE A 575 -3.09 2.15 -31.59
CA PHE A 575 -3.91 3.36 -31.79
C PHE A 575 -3.14 4.62 -31.37
N ALA A 576 -2.41 4.56 -30.25
CA ALA A 576 -1.53 5.62 -29.79
C ALA A 576 -0.30 5.81 -30.71
N ALA A 577 0.35 4.71 -31.12
CA ALA A 577 1.50 4.77 -32.02
C ALA A 577 1.13 5.24 -33.45
N GLY A 578 -0.06 4.87 -33.94
CA GLY A 578 -0.58 5.30 -35.25
C GLY A 578 -0.89 6.80 -35.30
N ILE A 579 -1.45 7.35 -34.22
CA ILE A 579 -1.71 8.79 -34.08
C ILE A 579 -0.39 9.58 -34.01
N TYR A 580 0.62 9.07 -33.29
CA TYR A 580 1.91 9.75 -33.12
C TYR A 580 2.72 9.83 -34.44
N ILE A 581 2.64 8.82 -35.30
CA ILE A 581 3.29 8.82 -36.62
C ILE A 581 2.58 9.78 -37.59
N ASP A 582 1.24 9.85 -37.57
CA ASP A 582 0.48 10.76 -38.44
C ASP A 582 0.66 12.25 -38.04
N ILE A 583 0.82 12.55 -36.75
CA ILE A 583 1.05 13.92 -36.25
C ILE A 583 2.43 14.44 -36.65
N LYS A 584 3.48 13.59 -36.66
CA LYS A 584 4.82 14.01 -37.17
C LYS A 584 4.88 14.10 -38.69
N ALA A 585 4.06 13.34 -39.41
CA ALA A 585 4.02 13.35 -40.87
C ALA A 585 3.20 14.53 -41.44
N ASN A 586 2.17 15.01 -40.74
CA ASN A 586 1.31 16.11 -41.19
C ASN A 586 1.56 17.41 -40.41
N LYS A 587 2.30 18.35 -41.01
CA LYS A 587 2.32 19.78 -40.60
C LYS A 587 1.00 20.49 -40.96
N ALA A 588 -0.14 19.99 -40.50
CA ALA A 588 -1.43 20.65 -40.69
C ALA A 588 -2.29 20.48 -39.44
N LYS A 589 -2.60 21.59 -38.77
CA LYS A 589 -3.57 21.65 -37.66
C LYS A 589 -4.95 21.23 -38.16
N PRO A 590 -5.64 20.25 -37.53
CA PRO A 590 -7.06 20.02 -37.79
C PRO A 590 -7.93 20.51 -36.62
N ASP A 591 -9.08 21.10 -36.95
CA ASP A 591 -10.07 21.62 -36.01
C ASP A 591 -10.83 20.51 -35.25
N PHE A 592 -11.11 20.82 -33.97
CA PHE A 592 -11.73 20.03 -32.88
C PHE A 592 -13.09 19.35 -33.18
N ILE A 593 -13.68 19.56 -34.37
CA ILE A 593 -15.05 19.12 -34.71
C ILE A 593 -15.05 17.74 -35.40
N THR A 594 -13.89 17.25 -35.85
CA THR A 594 -13.82 16.04 -36.70
C THR A 594 -13.76 14.72 -35.90
N GLU A 595 -13.24 14.73 -34.67
CA GLU A 595 -13.11 13.54 -33.81
C GLU A 595 -14.46 12.97 -33.35
N ARG A 596 -15.44 13.83 -33.05
CA ARG A 596 -16.78 13.39 -32.60
C ARG A 596 -17.58 12.63 -33.67
N ARG A 597 -17.25 12.78 -34.96
CA ARG A 597 -17.91 12.04 -36.06
C ARG A 597 -17.30 10.67 -36.31
N LEU A 598 -16.04 10.45 -35.96
CA LEU A 598 -15.38 9.14 -36.10
C LEU A 598 -15.72 8.21 -34.93
N ALA A 599 -15.77 8.74 -33.70
CA ALA A 599 -16.19 7.97 -32.52
C ALA A 599 -17.61 7.38 -32.63
N ARG A 600 -18.57 8.11 -33.25
CA ARG A 600 -19.94 7.60 -33.46
C ARG A 600 -20.06 6.52 -34.54
N ARG A 601 -19.06 6.38 -35.43
CA ARG A 601 -19.05 5.34 -36.48
C ARG A 601 -18.48 4.01 -35.99
N ALA A 602 -17.62 4.03 -34.95
CA ALA A 602 -17.07 2.82 -34.32
C ALA A 602 -18.15 2.04 -33.55
N GLN A 603 -19.04 2.74 -32.83
CA GLN A 603 -20.16 2.13 -32.09
C GLN A 603 -21.16 1.35 -32.98
N THR A 604 -21.18 1.57 -34.29
CA THR A 604 -22.11 0.89 -35.21
C THR A 604 -21.52 -0.38 -35.86
N TYR A 605 -20.22 -0.65 -35.69
CA TYR A 605 -19.55 -1.80 -36.32
C TYR A 605 -19.52 -3.05 -35.42
N GLU A 606 -19.41 -2.88 -34.10
CA GLU A 606 -19.43 -3.99 -33.13
C GLU A 606 -20.79 -4.68 -33.01
N SER A 607 -21.90 -3.99 -33.32
CA SER A 607 -23.24 -4.60 -33.27
C SER A 607 -23.59 -5.50 -34.47
N ARG A 608 -22.66 -5.74 -35.41
CA ARG A 608 -22.95 -6.50 -36.65
C ARG A 608 -22.15 -7.78 -36.87
N VAL A 609 -21.25 -8.16 -35.96
CA VAL A 609 -20.43 -9.39 -36.10
C VAL A 609 -20.62 -10.30 -34.88
N ALA A 610 -21.86 -10.77 -34.67
CA ALA A 610 -22.13 -11.85 -33.73
C ALA A 610 -23.45 -12.57 -34.06
N LEU A 611 -23.53 -13.31 -35.17
CA LEU A 611 -24.51 -14.39 -35.34
C LEU A 611 -23.93 -15.49 -36.25
N PRO A 612 -23.86 -16.76 -35.81
CA PRO A 612 -23.45 -17.85 -36.67
C PRO A 612 -24.60 -18.29 -37.58
N SER A 613 -24.26 -18.50 -38.85
CA SER A 613 -25.13 -19.04 -39.90
C SER A 613 -25.43 -20.53 -39.68
N ARG A 614 -26.70 -20.93 -39.76
CA ARG A 614 -27.12 -22.32 -40.05
C ARG A 614 -28.31 -22.35 -41.01
N PRO A 615 -28.48 -23.43 -41.81
CA PRO A 615 -29.07 -23.35 -43.14
C PRO A 615 -30.56 -23.67 -43.19
N ASN A 616 -31.18 -23.17 -44.27
CA ASN A 616 -32.59 -23.29 -44.65
C ASN A 616 -33.14 -24.73 -44.67
N THR A 617 -34.36 -24.91 -44.16
CA THR A 617 -35.44 -25.69 -44.81
C THR A 617 -36.81 -25.30 -44.23
N PRO A 618 -37.89 -25.21 -45.03
CA PRO A 618 -39.18 -24.68 -44.59
C PRO A 618 -40.21 -25.79 -44.34
N PHE A 619 -41.05 -25.70 -43.30
CA PHE A 619 -42.35 -26.38 -43.30
C PHE A 619 -43.36 -25.72 -42.33
N GLN A 620 -44.61 -25.66 -42.79
CA GLN A 620 -45.81 -25.05 -42.21
C GLN A 620 -46.48 -25.90 -41.11
N GLY A 621 -47.31 -25.27 -40.26
CA GLY A 621 -48.39 -25.93 -39.49
C GLY A 621 -48.45 -25.55 -38.00
N THR A 622 -49.19 -24.51 -37.61
CA THR A 622 -50.54 -24.54 -36.99
C THR A 622 -50.66 -25.05 -35.53
N TRP A 623 -51.04 -24.11 -34.64
CA TRP A 623 -51.98 -24.19 -33.50
C TRP A 623 -51.89 -25.33 -32.46
N SER A 624 -51.67 -25.00 -31.18
CA SER A 624 -52.72 -24.89 -30.13
C SER A 624 -52.23 -25.20 -28.69
N SER A 625 -52.86 -24.48 -27.74
CA SER A 625 -53.12 -24.79 -26.31
C SER A 625 -51.99 -24.87 -25.28
N SER A 626 -52.03 -23.91 -24.34
CA SER A 626 -51.64 -24.03 -22.93
C SER A 626 -52.55 -25.05 -22.18
N PRO A 627 -52.20 -25.57 -20.98
CA PRO A 627 -52.33 -24.78 -19.75
C PRO A 627 -51.28 -25.00 -18.63
N THR A 628 -51.32 -24.04 -17.71
CA THR A 628 -50.76 -23.84 -16.36
C THR A 628 -50.55 -25.04 -15.41
N LEU A 629 -49.54 -24.93 -14.52
CA LEU A 629 -49.45 -25.27 -13.06
C LEU A 629 -48.01 -24.96 -12.59
N SER A 630 -47.71 -23.89 -11.81
CA SER A 630 -47.71 -23.74 -10.34
C SER A 630 -46.54 -24.40 -9.55
N VAL A 631 -45.68 -23.53 -8.97
CA VAL A 631 -45.20 -23.50 -7.56
C VAL A 631 -44.01 -24.40 -7.11
N GLU A 632 -42.88 -23.72 -6.85
CA GLU A 632 -41.88 -23.85 -5.75
C GLU A 632 -40.65 -24.81 -5.80
N PRO A 633 -39.58 -24.50 -5.02
CA PRO A 633 -38.19 -24.50 -5.49
C PRO A 633 -37.35 -25.70 -5.01
N CYS A 634 -36.26 -25.96 -5.72
CA CYS A 634 -35.32 -27.03 -5.43
C CYS A 634 -34.16 -26.52 -4.55
N GLN A 635 -34.01 -27.10 -3.36
CA GLN A 635 -32.79 -27.06 -2.55
C GLN A 635 -31.96 -28.34 -2.74
N SER A 636 -30.66 -28.17 -2.54
CA SER A 636 -29.65 -29.14 -2.10
C SER A 636 -28.82 -29.89 -3.16
N SER A 637 -27.51 -29.72 -3.05
CA SER A 637 -26.55 -30.82 -3.13
C SER A 637 -25.50 -30.66 -2.04
N GLN A 638 -25.34 -31.74 -1.28
CA GLN A 638 -24.43 -31.94 -0.14
C GLN A 638 -23.05 -32.37 -0.63
N TYR A 639 -21.99 -32.04 0.11
CA TYR A 639 -20.70 -32.75 0.05
C TYR A 639 -20.40 -33.39 1.41
N SER A 640 -19.88 -34.62 1.33
CA SER A 640 -19.82 -35.65 2.37
C SER A 640 -18.61 -35.53 3.30
N TYR A 641 -18.84 -35.80 4.59
CA TYR A 641 -17.83 -36.23 5.55
C TYR A 641 -17.51 -37.73 5.38
N ALA A 642 -16.24 -38.10 5.53
CA ALA A 642 -15.80 -39.47 5.77
C ALA A 642 -15.13 -39.54 7.14
N SER A 643 -15.68 -40.39 7.98
CA SER A 643 -15.24 -40.78 9.32
C SER A 643 -14.20 -41.91 9.26
N PHE A 644 -13.31 -41.97 10.26
CA PHE A 644 -12.78 -43.22 10.81
C PHE A 644 -12.51 -43.06 12.31
N ASP A 645 -13.41 -43.65 13.10
CA ASP A 645 -13.22 -44.26 14.44
C ASP A 645 -12.03 -45.25 14.42
N THR A 646 -11.33 -45.70 15.47
CA THR A 646 -11.47 -45.82 16.95
C THR A 646 -10.06 -46.23 17.45
N ALA A 647 -9.62 -46.06 18.70
CA ALA A 647 -10.22 -46.51 19.96
C ALA A 647 -9.64 -45.73 21.16
#